data_AF-A0A0W0EVW2-F1
#
_entry.id   AF-A0A0W0EVW2-F1
#
_cell.length_a   1.000
_cell.length_b   1.000
_cell.length_c   1.000
_cell.angle_alpha   90.00
_cell.angle_beta   90.00
_cell.angle_gamma   90.00
#
_symmetry.space_group_name_H-M   'P 1'
#
loop_
_entity.id
_entity.type
_entity.pdbx_description
1 polymer ?
#
loop_
_entity_poly.entity_id
_entity_poly.type
_entity_poly.pdbx_seq_one_letter_code
_entity_poly.pdbx_strand_id
1 'polypeptide(L)'
;MSHTNQGPYLDEYGSVPLDPQQRFYGQGGLNSPSRDSFQSNIQYASTSQFAASSDHLNPIRDNYSGYERSTLQMDEKDAAYARKPSRRRPIIIGCIVATILIIAGVGVGVYFALRGKDEDSSSSPSSGTKGGGTVKAVTGGDGSQVMLEDGSTFAYSNSFGGHWYYDPNDPFNNGAKAQSWTPALNETFRYGVDRIRGVNFGGWLNIEPYFDALLLQFMAPALFEKYGDITPRVVDEWTLQEAMRADTAGGGISQLEEHYKTFITEKDFHDVAAAGLNYIRLPIPYWAIEYRNVVTMFCVLNEPREPFIGAKQLESFSAEAYRVVREVTGNEEGVWVSIHEGFRSWGDWDNFLPNAHRVTIDYHPYIAFGDQVDKDWSERTQVPCDSWAQNVQDRLTKFGLMNAGEFSNAINDCGLYLNGVEEGVRYDGSYVPERITRAGSCDKYTDWPTFTDERKEGIKQFAMASMDALHNYFFWNWKIGNSSVSGKVETPAWSYSLGLENGWMPKDPREADGFCGDKFAFNQQISDGSGDVNYAPYPWPPTSINNAGSPSTMPQYTPTGAVPTLPGGTLTISGVKPTKTADVGNGWANPDDQAGLMVPIEGCTYLDPWVGDKAAVPPACRVARREALPQPTQPPAL
;
A
#
# COMPACT_ATOMS: atom_id res chain seq x y z
N MET A 1 14.26 52.79 63.35
CA MET A 1 14.68 53.51 62.13
C MET A 1 14.03 52.75 60.98
N SER A 2 12.75 52.96 60.65
CA SER A 2 12.21 53.97 59.70
C SER A 2 13.13 54.18 58.50
N HIS A 3 12.76 53.97 57.23
CA HIS A 3 11.55 54.33 56.47
C HIS A 3 11.34 53.33 55.28
N THR A 4 10.19 52.69 55.02
CA THR A 4 8.94 53.11 54.30
C THR A 4 9.20 53.60 52.86
N ASN A 5 8.65 53.06 51.75
CA ASN A 5 7.25 52.85 51.28
C ASN A 5 7.32 52.15 49.89
N GLN A 6 6.34 51.52 49.21
CA GLN A 6 4.90 51.25 49.36
C GLN A 6 4.53 50.13 48.34
N GLY A 7 3.49 49.33 48.62
CA GLY A 7 2.95 48.27 47.74
C GLY A 7 2.05 48.80 46.58
N PRO A 8 1.13 48.00 45.98
CA PRO A 8 0.32 46.98 46.65
C PRO A 8 0.20 45.60 45.95
N TYR A 9 -0.36 44.67 46.72
CA TYR A 9 -0.98 43.40 46.32
C TYR A 9 -1.97 43.54 45.16
N LEU A 10 -2.08 42.49 44.32
CA LEU A 10 -3.35 41.90 43.86
C LEU A 10 -3.07 40.46 43.37
N ASP A 11 -3.83 39.51 43.92
CA ASP A 11 -3.92 38.09 43.56
C ASP A 11 -4.70 37.87 42.25
N GLU A 12 -4.44 36.70 41.65
CA GLU A 12 -5.30 35.88 40.77
C GLU A 12 -5.95 36.51 39.52
N TYR A 13 -5.58 36.00 38.33
CA TYR A 13 -6.51 35.37 37.36
C TYR A 13 -5.75 34.82 36.14
N GLY A 14 -5.79 33.49 36.00
CA GLY A 14 -5.94 32.77 34.72
C GLY A 14 -4.82 32.85 33.67
N SER A 15 -3.77 32.04 33.84
CA SER A 15 -3.04 31.50 32.69
C SER A 15 -3.95 30.48 32.00
N VAL A 16 -4.48 30.83 30.82
CA VAL A 16 -5.20 29.91 29.93
C VAL A 16 -4.20 28.84 29.44
N PRO A 17 -4.36 27.56 29.78
CA PRO A 17 -3.75 26.51 29.00
C PRO A 17 -4.53 26.42 27.68
N LEU A 18 -3.85 26.58 26.55
CA LEU A 18 -4.40 26.16 25.27
C LEU A 18 -4.53 24.63 25.34
N ASP A 19 -5.76 24.15 25.55
CA ASP A 19 -6.18 22.76 25.40
C ASP A 19 -6.09 22.37 23.92
N PRO A 20 -5.20 21.43 23.54
CA PRO A 20 -5.13 20.93 22.19
C PRO A 20 -5.67 19.50 22.13
N GLN A 21 -6.85 19.17 22.68
CA GLN A 21 -7.42 17.84 22.44
C GLN A 21 -8.95 17.68 22.47
N GLN A 22 -9.76 18.71 22.71
CA GLN A 22 -11.23 18.56 22.62
C GLN A 22 -11.83 18.51 21.19
N ARG A 23 -11.05 18.16 20.15
CA ARG A 23 -11.58 17.90 18.80
C ARG A 23 -11.21 16.54 18.21
N PHE A 24 -10.72 15.62 19.03
CA PHE A 24 -10.45 14.26 18.60
C PHE A 24 -11.40 13.34 19.33
N TYR A 25 -12.56 13.10 18.74
CA TYR A 25 -13.36 11.87 18.76
C TYR A 25 -14.64 12.19 17.99
N GLY A 26 -14.89 11.49 16.87
CA GLY A 26 -16.21 11.49 16.25
C GLY A 26 -17.21 10.89 17.22
N GLN A 27 -17.86 11.72 18.04
CA GLN A 27 -19.02 11.30 18.82
C GLN A 27 -20.19 11.05 17.88
N GLY A 28 -20.30 9.81 17.39
CA GLY A 28 -21.57 9.21 17.02
C GLY A 28 -22.38 8.90 18.28
N GLY A 29 -22.93 9.94 18.92
CA GLY A 29 -23.79 9.79 20.08
C GLY A 29 -25.15 9.23 19.68
N LEU A 30 -25.37 7.93 19.91
CA LEU A 30 -26.70 7.35 20.01
C LEU A 30 -27.44 7.99 21.19
N ASN A 31 -28.46 8.80 20.94
CA ASN A 31 -29.60 8.98 21.84
C ASN A 31 -30.79 9.67 21.13
N SER A 32 -31.94 9.01 21.18
CA SER A 32 -33.28 9.61 21.01
C SER A 32 -34.28 8.77 21.81
N PRO A 33 -35.44 9.30 22.27
CA PRO A 33 -35.81 10.71 22.43
C PRO A 33 -36.42 11.03 23.82
N SER A 34 -36.32 12.27 24.28
CA SER A 34 -37.33 12.81 25.22
C SER A 34 -37.62 14.29 24.92
N ARG A 35 -38.90 14.53 24.60
CA ARG A 35 -39.70 15.77 24.78
C ARG A 35 -39.13 16.64 25.93
N ASP A 36 -39.00 17.98 25.85
CA ASP A 36 -40.03 18.99 25.61
C ASP A 36 -39.37 20.39 25.54
N SER A 37 -40.08 21.32 24.87
CA SER A 37 -40.02 22.79 25.03
C SER A 37 -38.69 23.53 24.88
N PHE A 38 -38.53 24.32 23.81
CA PHE A 38 -38.47 25.79 23.91
C PHE A 38 -38.75 26.43 22.54
N GLN A 39 -39.70 27.35 22.53
CA GLN A 39 -40.17 28.13 21.38
C GLN A 39 -39.28 29.36 21.09
N SER A 40 -39.37 29.81 19.83
CA SER A 40 -39.12 31.17 19.30
C SER A 40 -37.64 31.54 19.08
N ASN A 41 -37.19 32.14 17.98
CA ASN A 41 -37.88 32.99 17.00
C ASN A 41 -37.33 32.84 15.58
N ILE A 42 -38.24 33.11 14.65
CA ILE A 42 -38.14 33.10 13.19
C ILE A 42 -37.46 34.38 12.68
N GLN A 43 -36.63 34.28 11.64
CA GLN A 43 -36.75 35.18 10.47
C GLN A 43 -36.16 34.56 9.20
N TYR A 44 -37.07 34.31 8.25
CA TYR A 44 -36.86 33.87 6.88
C TYR A 44 -36.32 35.01 6.00
N ALA A 45 -35.50 34.66 5.01
CA ALA A 45 -35.55 35.29 3.69
C ALA A 45 -35.25 34.22 2.62
N SER A 46 -36.33 33.77 2.00
CA SER A 46 -36.41 32.90 0.83
C SER A 46 -35.97 33.60 -0.45
N THR A 47 -35.50 32.83 -1.44
CA THR A 47 -36.08 32.88 -2.79
C THR A 47 -35.66 31.64 -3.60
N SER A 48 -36.62 30.74 -3.80
CA SER A 48 -36.67 29.74 -4.85
C SER A 48 -37.68 30.20 -5.91
N GLN A 49 -37.44 29.88 -7.18
CA GLN A 49 -38.47 29.88 -8.24
C GLN A 49 -38.13 28.76 -9.24
N PHE A 50 -38.88 27.64 -9.14
CA PHE A 50 -39.91 27.11 -10.06
C PHE A 50 -39.32 26.15 -11.14
N ALA A 51 -39.55 24.84 -11.04
CA ALA A 51 -40.73 24.06 -11.51
C ALA A 51 -40.72 23.88 -13.05
N ALA A 52 -41.13 22.80 -13.70
CA ALA A 52 -41.68 21.47 -13.40
C ALA A 52 -41.93 20.81 -14.79
N SER A 53 -41.87 19.48 -14.90
CA SER A 53 -42.96 18.68 -15.51
C SER A 53 -42.63 17.19 -15.45
N SER A 54 -43.60 16.44 -14.95
CA SER A 54 -43.74 14.99 -15.07
C SER A 54 -44.77 14.70 -16.16
N ASP A 55 -44.61 13.59 -16.89
CA ASP A 55 -45.62 12.51 -16.99
C ASP A 55 -45.42 11.61 -18.24
N HIS A 56 -45.66 10.31 -18.00
CA HIS A 56 -46.15 9.25 -18.88
C HIS A 56 -45.23 8.06 -19.27
N LEU A 57 -45.48 6.95 -18.55
CA LEU A 57 -45.87 5.59 -19.01
C LEU A 57 -44.88 4.73 -19.85
N ASN A 58 -44.45 3.63 -19.20
CA ASN A 58 -43.97 2.32 -19.71
C ASN A 58 -44.93 1.64 -20.74
N PRO A 59 -44.62 0.46 -21.34
CA PRO A 59 -43.38 -0.34 -21.50
C PRO A 59 -43.20 -1.01 -22.90
N ILE A 60 -42.00 -1.21 -23.45
CA ILE A 60 -41.77 -2.24 -24.51
C ILE A 60 -40.36 -2.87 -24.41
N ARG A 61 -40.36 -4.21 -24.25
CA ARG A 61 -39.26 -5.14 -24.58
C ARG A 61 -39.12 -5.24 -26.11
N ASP A 62 -37.91 -5.12 -26.65
CA ASP A 62 -37.28 -6.14 -27.51
C ASP A 62 -35.97 -5.64 -28.13
N ASN A 63 -34.96 -6.51 -28.06
CA ASN A 63 -33.77 -6.67 -28.91
C ASN A 63 -33.20 -5.45 -29.66
N TYR A 64 -32.00 -5.01 -29.24
CA TYR A 64 -30.98 -4.55 -30.18
C TYR A 64 -29.61 -5.13 -29.81
N SER A 65 -29.27 -6.22 -30.48
CA SER A 65 -27.90 -6.65 -30.72
C SER A 65 -27.22 -5.64 -31.64
N GLY A 66 -26.14 -5.00 -31.20
CA GLY A 66 -25.40 -4.06 -32.02
C GLY A 66 -24.35 -3.30 -31.26
N TYR A 67 -23.35 -4.00 -30.71
CA TYR A 67 -22.08 -3.37 -30.38
C TYR A 67 -21.12 -3.71 -31.51
N GLU A 68 -21.00 -2.82 -32.49
CA GLU A 68 -19.84 -2.79 -33.37
C GLU A 68 -18.61 -2.58 -32.50
N ARG A 69 -17.93 -3.69 -32.24
CA ARG A 69 -16.57 -3.74 -31.69
C ARG A 69 -15.72 -2.82 -32.56
N SER A 70 -15.19 -1.73 -31.99
CA SER A 70 -14.30 -0.83 -32.73
C SER A 70 -13.09 -1.64 -33.20
N THR A 71 -13.07 -1.98 -34.49
CA THR A 71 -11.99 -2.74 -35.14
C THR A 71 -10.72 -1.90 -35.29
N LEU A 72 -10.82 -0.58 -35.10
CA LEU A 72 -9.70 0.36 -35.17
C LEU A 72 -8.67 0.16 -34.03
N GLN A 73 -9.10 -0.27 -32.84
CA GLN A 73 -8.19 -0.58 -31.72
C GLN A 73 -7.40 -1.89 -31.88
N MET A 74 -7.79 -2.77 -32.80
CA MET A 74 -7.08 -4.02 -33.08
C MET A 74 -6.14 -3.91 -34.29
N ASP A 75 -6.52 -3.14 -35.31
CA ASP A 75 -5.70 -2.97 -36.52
C ASP A 75 -4.38 -2.23 -36.23
N GLU A 76 -4.36 -1.29 -35.28
CA GLU A 76 -3.15 -0.55 -34.90
C GLU A 76 -2.19 -1.40 -34.04
N LYS A 77 -2.73 -2.32 -33.22
CA LYS A 77 -1.95 -3.34 -32.51
C LYS A 77 -1.37 -4.38 -33.47
N ASP A 78 -2.12 -4.82 -34.48
CA ASP A 78 -1.61 -5.79 -35.46
C ASP A 78 -0.59 -5.18 -36.44
N ALA A 79 -0.65 -3.88 -36.70
CA ALA A 79 0.35 -3.15 -37.49
C ALA A 79 1.70 -3.01 -36.76
N ALA A 80 1.68 -2.80 -35.45
CA ALA A 80 2.89 -2.73 -34.62
C ALA A 80 3.61 -4.10 -34.47
N TYR A 81 2.88 -5.21 -34.63
CA TYR A 81 3.41 -6.58 -34.56
C TYR A 81 3.41 -7.32 -35.92
N ALA A 82 3.32 -6.61 -37.04
CA ALA A 82 3.41 -7.20 -38.37
C ALA A 82 4.83 -7.78 -38.62
N ARG A 83 4.95 -9.09 -38.38
CA ARG A 83 6.18 -9.87 -38.57
C ARG A 83 6.57 -9.86 -40.06
N LYS A 84 7.69 -9.22 -40.41
CA LYS A 84 8.27 -9.31 -41.78
C LYS A 84 8.33 -10.79 -42.21
N PRO A 85 7.84 -11.17 -43.41
CA PRO A 85 7.86 -12.57 -43.84
C PRO A 85 9.30 -13.03 -44.02
N SER A 86 9.74 -13.89 -43.10
CA SER A 86 11.02 -14.58 -43.17
C SER A 86 11.02 -15.55 -44.36
N ARG A 87 11.93 -15.33 -45.32
CA ARG A 87 12.21 -16.23 -46.46
C ARG A 87 12.64 -17.66 -46.02
N ARG A 88 12.83 -17.91 -44.72
CA ARG A 88 13.23 -19.22 -44.17
C ARG A 88 12.04 -20.13 -43.82
N ARG A 89 10.82 -19.60 -43.66
CA ARG A 89 9.62 -20.39 -43.33
C ARG A 89 9.27 -21.47 -44.36
N PRO A 90 9.28 -21.23 -45.69
CA PRO A 90 8.99 -22.30 -46.65
C PRO A 90 10.09 -23.38 -46.67
N ILE A 91 11.33 -23.03 -46.33
CA ILE A 91 12.46 -23.98 -46.24
C ILE A 91 12.30 -24.89 -45.01
N ILE A 92 11.93 -24.32 -43.86
CA ILE A 92 11.71 -25.09 -42.62
C ILE A 92 10.50 -26.02 -42.78
N ILE A 93 9.40 -25.54 -43.38
CA ILE A 93 8.23 -26.38 -43.67
C ILE A 93 8.61 -27.49 -44.66
N GLY A 94 9.41 -27.19 -45.69
CA GLY A 94 9.94 -28.19 -46.62
C GLY A 94 10.78 -29.27 -45.91
N CYS A 95 11.67 -28.88 -44.99
CA CYS A 95 12.47 -29.83 -44.22
C CYS A 95 11.63 -30.69 -43.26
N ILE A 96 10.60 -30.11 -42.62
CA ILE A 96 9.69 -30.85 -41.74
C ILE A 96 8.88 -31.86 -42.55
N VAL A 97 8.33 -31.47 -43.70
CA VAL A 97 7.57 -32.38 -44.58
C VAL A 97 8.47 -33.49 -45.12
N ALA A 98 9.70 -33.17 -45.53
CA ALA A 98 10.66 -34.19 -45.97
C ALA A 98 11.03 -35.17 -44.84
N THR A 99 11.19 -34.68 -43.61
CA THR A 99 11.49 -35.51 -42.44
C THR A 99 10.31 -36.42 -42.09
N ILE A 100 9.08 -35.91 -42.13
CA ILE A 100 7.86 -36.70 -41.91
C ILE A 100 7.71 -37.78 -42.99
N LEU A 101 7.99 -37.47 -44.26
CA LEU A 101 7.94 -38.46 -45.34
C LEU A 101 9.01 -39.54 -45.20
N ILE A 102 10.21 -39.20 -44.72
CA ILE A 102 11.26 -40.18 -44.41
C ILE A 102 10.85 -41.05 -43.22
N ILE A 103 10.29 -40.47 -42.15
CA ILE A 103 9.79 -41.21 -40.98
C ILE A 103 8.63 -42.12 -41.36
N ALA A 104 7.71 -41.66 -42.22
CA ALA A 104 6.62 -42.49 -42.73
C ALA A 104 7.14 -43.62 -43.62
N GLY A 105 8.13 -43.36 -44.48
CA GLY A 105 8.77 -44.39 -45.32
C GLY A 105 9.52 -45.45 -44.50
N VAL A 106 10.24 -45.05 -43.45
CA VAL A 106 10.91 -45.97 -42.52
C VAL A 106 9.89 -46.71 -41.65
N GLY A 107 8.83 -46.05 -41.20
CA GLY A 107 7.75 -46.66 -40.42
C GLY A 107 6.99 -47.73 -41.19
N VAL A 108 6.72 -47.53 -42.47
CA VAL A 108 6.13 -48.54 -43.35
C VAL A 108 7.10 -49.70 -43.61
N GLY A 109 8.40 -49.41 -43.80
CA GLY A 109 9.43 -50.45 -43.94
C GLY A 109 9.61 -51.33 -42.70
N VAL A 110 9.55 -50.75 -41.51
CA VAL A 110 9.66 -51.46 -40.22
C VAL A 110 8.38 -52.21 -39.89
N TYR A 111 7.20 -51.67 -40.23
CA TYR A 111 5.91 -52.34 -40.03
C TYR A 111 5.79 -53.64 -40.82
N PHE A 112 6.33 -53.71 -42.04
CA PHE A 112 6.36 -54.95 -42.82
C PHE A 112 7.53 -55.89 -42.45
N ALA A 113 8.57 -55.40 -41.77
CA ALA A 113 9.71 -56.21 -41.32
C ALA A 113 9.50 -56.93 -39.97
N LEU A 114 8.51 -56.52 -39.16
CA LEU A 114 8.27 -57.06 -37.81
C LEU A 114 7.13 -58.07 -37.70
N ARG A 115 6.57 -58.54 -38.82
CA ARG A 115 5.58 -59.63 -38.80
C ARG A 115 6.27 -60.99 -38.87
N GLY A 116 6.98 -61.34 -37.81
CA GLY A 116 7.58 -62.66 -37.65
C GLY A 116 8.34 -62.83 -36.34
N LYS A 117 7.72 -63.62 -35.44
CA LYS A 117 8.25 -64.30 -34.24
C LYS A 117 8.13 -63.59 -32.89
N ASP A 118 7.34 -64.25 -32.04
CA ASP A 118 7.32 -64.19 -30.58
C ASP A 118 8.65 -64.70 -29.98
N GLU A 119 9.10 -64.11 -28.87
CA GLU A 119 9.43 -64.82 -27.61
C GLU A 119 9.94 -63.86 -26.51
N ASP A 120 9.66 -64.25 -25.27
CA ASP A 120 9.98 -63.61 -24.00
C ASP A 120 11.47 -63.33 -23.75
N SER A 121 11.79 -62.22 -23.07
CA SER A 121 12.78 -62.21 -21.97
C SER A 121 12.88 -60.87 -21.24
N SER A 122 13.02 -60.99 -19.93
CA SER A 122 13.25 -59.95 -18.93
C SER A 122 14.66 -59.33 -19.02
N SER A 123 14.77 -58.01 -18.93
CA SER A 123 15.99 -57.34 -18.44
C SER A 123 15.72 -55.92 -17.92
N SER A 124 16.18 -55.64 -16.70
CA SER A 124 16.14 -54.38 -15.97
C SER A 124 16.75 -53.18 -16.73
N PRO A 125 16.25 -51.95 -16.56
CA PRO A 125 16.86 -50.78 -17.18
C PRO A 125 18.03 -50.26 -16.34
N SER A 126 19.22 -50.25 -16.95
CA SER A 126 20.40 -49.54 -16.48
C SER A 126 20.18 -48.03 -16.56
N SER A 127 20.45 -47.33 -15.47
CA SER A 127 20.49 -45.88 -15.34
C SER A 127 21.47 -45.23 -16.31
N GLY A 128 20.94 -44.58 -17.34
CA GLY A 128 21.68 -43.63 -18.19
C GLY A 128 21.31 -42.21 -17.81
N THR A 129 22.07 -41.61 -16.89
CA THR A 129 21.93 -40.20 -16.49
C THR A 129 22.33 -39.30 -17.65
N LYS A 130 21.35 -38.87 -18.45
CA LYS A 130 21.49 -37.65 -19.26
C LYS A 130 21.07 -36.49 -18.38
N GLY A 131 22.02 -35.61 -18.06
CA GLY A 131 21.77 -34.33 -17.42
C GLY A 131 20.85 -33.49 -18.29
N GLY A 132 19.54 -33.58 -18.04
CA GLY A 132 18.56 -32.64 -18.54
C GLY A 132 18.55 -31.46 -17.60
N GLY A 133 18.85 -30.26 -18.11
CA GLY A 133 18.53 -29.04 -17.38
C GLY A 133 17.04 -29.05 -17.07
N THR A 134 16.68 -28.96 -15.79
CA THR A 134 15.31 -28.91 -15.33
C THR A 134 14.63 -27.71 -16.00
N VAL A 135 13.67 -27.97 -16.89
CA VAL A 135 12.89 -26.89 -17.52
C VAL A 135 12.01 -26.30 -16.41
N LYS A 136 12.30 -25.07 -15.99
CA LYS A 136 11.42 -24.30 -15.09
C LYS A 136 10.03 -24.24 -15.72
N ALA A 137 9.01 -24.67 -14.99
CA ALA A 137 7.63 -24.52 -15.45
C ALA A 137 7.35 -23.02 -15.64
N VAL A 138 6.75 -22.66 -16.78
CA VAL A 138 6.51 -21.25 -17.15
C VAL A 138 5.23 -20.72 -16.50
N THR A 139 4.28 -21.59 -16.20
CA THR A 139 3.02 -21.25 -15.54
C THR A 139 2.49 -22.47 -14.83
N GLY A 140 1.68 -22.24 -13.80
CA GLY A 140 1.02 -23.28 -13.03
C GLY A 140 -0.14 -22.72 -12.22
N GLY A 141 -1.10 -23.59 -11.90
CA GLY A 141 -2.19 -23.32 -10.96
C GLY A 141 -2.08 -24.22 -9.74
N ASP A 142 -3.18 -24.37 -9.01
CA ASP A 142 -3.26 -25.21 -7.81
C ASP A 142 -2.62 -26.60 -7.99
N GLY A 143 -1.80 -27.01 -7.02
CA GLY A 143 -1.04 -28.26 -7.03
C GLY A 143 0.23 -28.28 -7.89
N SER A 144 0.52 -27.22 -8.67
CA SER A 144 1.73 -27.16 -9.50
C SER A 144 2.98 -26.99 -8.64
N GLN A 145 4.10 -27.62 -9.02
CA GLN A 145 5.38 -27.34 -8.36
C GLN A 145 5.98 -26.01 -8.85
N VAL A 146 6.38 -25.17 -7.91
CA VAL A 146 7.15 -23.95 -8.14
C VAL A 146 8.59 -24.23 -7.72
N MET A 147 9.55 -23.75 -8.52
CA MET A 147 10.98 -23.78 -8.20
C MET A 147 11.48 -22.36 -8.00
N LEU A 148 11.87 -22.05 -6.77
CA LEU A 148 12.39 -20.75 -6.35
C LEU A 148 13.77 -20.47 -6.97
N GLU A 149 14.24 -19.22 -6.86
CA GLU A 149 15.56 -18.83 -7.38
C GLU A 149 16.74 -19.56 -6.73
N ASP A 150 16.62 -19.91 -5.45
CA ASP A 150 17.61 -20.68 -4.70
C ASP A 150 17.63 -22.18 -5.07
N GLY A 151 16.73 -22.62 -5.96
CA GLY A 151 16.59 -23.99 -6.43
C GLY A 151 15.72 -24.87 -5.53
N SER A 152 15.22 -24.36 -4.41
CA SER A 152 14.23 -25.06 -3.61
C SER A 152 12.88 -25.12 -4.34
N THR A 153 12.05 -26.09 -3.98
CA THR A 153 10.75 -26.32 -4.61
C THR A 153 9.65 -26.43 -3.57
N PHE A 154 8.47 -25.90 -3.88
CA PHE A 154 7.26 -26.12 -3.08
C PHE A 154 6.06 -26.37 -3.99
N ALA A 155 5.01 -27.00 -3.45
CA ALA A 155 3.75 -27.14 -4.15
C ALA A 155 2.93 -25.86 -3.99
N TYR A 156 2.61 -25.19 -5.09
CA TYR A 156 1.70 -24.06 -5.08
C TYR A 156 0.30 -24.52 -4.73
N SER A 157 -0.30 -23.89 -3.72
CA SER A 157 -1.65 -24.17 -3.26
C SER A 157 -2.47 -22.91 -3.40
N ASN A 158 -3.46 -22.92 -4.27
CA ASN A 158 -4.43 -21.84 -4.42
C ASN A 158 -5.75 -22.41 -4.94
N SER A 159 -6.61 -22.80 -4.02
CA SER A 159 -7.93 -23.38 -4.31
C SER A 159 -8.91 -22.39 -4.96
N PHE A 160 -8.53 -21.12 -5.11
CA PHE A 160 -9.37 -20.07 -5.68
C PHE A 160 -9.21 -19.90 -7.20
N GLY A 161 -8.45 -20.79 -7.85
CA GLY A 161 -8.32 -20.85 -9.31
C GLY A 161 -7.38 -19.80 -9.90
N GLY A 162 -6.46 -19.27 -9.08
CA GLY A 162 -5.37 -18.43 -9.57
C GLY A 162 -4.28 -19.25 -10.27
N HIS A 163 -3.47 -18.56 -11.07
CA HIS A 163 -2.30 -19.13 -11.74
C HIS A 163 -1.15 -18.13 -11.75
N TRP A 164 0.06 -18.64 -11.55
CA TRP A 164 1.29 -17.87 -11.62
C TRP A 164 1.91 -17.97 -13.02
N TYR A 165 2.79 -17.02 -13.34
CA TYR A 165 3.54 -17.00 -14.59
C TYR A 165 4.99 -16.57 -14.31
N TYR A 166 5.94 -17.30 -14.89
CA TYR A 166 7.37 -17.02 -14.82
C TYR A 166 8.05 -17.52 -16.11
N ASP A 167 8.35 -16.62 -17.04
CA ASP A 167 9.22 -16.91 -18.19
C ASP A 167 10.47 -16.03 -18.11
N PRO A 168 11.69 -16.60 -17.95
CA PRO A 168 12.92 -15.83 -18.03
C PRO A 168 13.11 -15.04 -19.34
N ASN A 169 12.42 -15.44 -20.44
CA ASN A 169 12.45 -14.74 -21.72
C ASN A 169 11.31 -13.71 -21.87
N ASP A 170 10.34 -13.72 -20.96
CA ASP A 170 9.23 -12.76 -20.85
C ASP A 170 8.90 -12.48 -19.36
N PRO A 171 9.85 -11.90 -18.59
CA PRO A 171 9.71 -11.75 -17.14
C PRO A 171 8.69 -10.67 -16.73
N PHE A 172 8.13 -9.92 -17.68
CA PHE A 172 7.15 -8.84 -17.44
C PHE A 172 5.77 -9.18 -17.96
N ASN A 173 5.46 -10.47 -18.08
CA ASN A 173 4.15 -10.90 -18.52
C ASN A 173 3.11 -10.62 -17.43
N ASN A 174 2.11 -9.81 -17.78
CA ASN A 174 1.04 -9.39 -16.88
C ASN A 174 -0.19 -10.34 -16.89
N GLY A 175 -0.02 -11.58 -17.37
CA GLY A 175 -1.11 -12.55 -17.56
C GLY A 175 -1.39 -13.47 -16.36
N ALA A 176 -0.64 -13.35 -15.26
CA ALA A 176 -0.91 -14.10 -14.03
C ALA A 176 -2.22 -13.63 -13.37
N LYS A 177 -2.90 -14.52 -12.65
CA LYS A 177 -4.11 -14.20 -11.88
C LYS A 177 -3.98 -14.68 -10.44
N ALA A 178 -4.26 -13.79 -9.49
CA ALA A 178 -4.26 -14.14 -8.08
C ALA A 178 -5.41 -15.11 -7.74
N GLN A 179 -6.60 -14.90 -8.29
CA GLN A 179 -7.77 -15.78 -8.15
C GLN A 179 -8.61 -15.74 -9.43
N SER A 180 -9.55 -16.68 -9.57
CA SER A 180 -10.45 -16.75 -10.74
C SER A 180 -11.37 -15.55 -10.93
N TRP A 181 -11.65 -14.79 -9.87
CA TRP A 181 -12.49 -13.58 -9.90
C TRP A 181 -11.68 -12.27 -9.91
N THR A 182 -10.36 -12.35 -9.83
CA THR A 182 -9.48 -11.18 -9.90
C THR A 182 -8.95 -11.08 -11.33
N PRO A 183 -9.17 -9.94 -12.02
CA PRO A 183 -8.60 -9.71 -13.34
C PRO A 183 -7.07 -9.83 -13.32
N ALA A 184 -6.49 -10.30 -14.42
CA ALA A 184 -5.04 -10.22 -14.60
C ALA A 184 -4.60 -8.75 -14.75
N LEU A 185 -3.30 -8.45 -14.56
CA LEU A 185 -2.79 -7.08 -14.73
C LEU A 185 -2.92 -6.55 -16.17
N ASN A 186 -3.08 -7.42 -17.16
CA ASN A 186 -3.38 -7.06 -18.55
C ASN A 186 -4.88 -7.00 -18.87
N GLU A 187 -5.75 -7.20 -17.88
CA GLU A 187 -7.20 -7.07 -17.95
C GLU A 187 -7.66 -5.85 -17.13
N THR A 188 -8.85 -5.34 -17.41
CA THR A 188 -9.39 -4.17 -16.71
C THR A 188 -9.86 -4.54 -15.30
N PHE A 189 -9.28 -3.89 -14.28
CA PHE A 189 -9.83 -3.89 -12.92
C PHE A 189 -10.92 -2.82 -12.79
N ARG A 190 -12.15 -3.23 -12.45
CA ARG A 190 -13.33 -2.37 -12.36
C ARG A 190 -13.47 -1.80 -10.96
N TYR A 191 -12.74 -0.73 -10.67
CA TYR A 191 -12.81 -0.05 -9.38
C TYR A 191 -14.24 0.28 -8.96
N GLY A 192 -14.62 -0.11 -7.75
CA GLY A 192 -15.98 0.06 -7.20
C GLY A 192 -16.93 -1.13 -7.46
N VAL A 193 -16.54 -2.05 -8.34
CA VAL A 193 -17.21 -3.35 -8.55
C VAL A 193 -16.30 -4.48 -8.09
N ASP A 194 -15.07 -4.51 -8.62
CA ASP A 194 -14.03 -5.43 -8.17
C ASP A 194 -13.43 -4.85 -6.86
N ARG A 195 -13.32 -5.69 -5.83
CA ARG A 195 -12.88 -5.28 -4.48
C ARG A 195 -11.37 -5.48 -4.30
N ILE A 196 -10.72 -4.46 -3.73
CA ILE A 196 -9.34 -4.56 -3.25
C ILE A 196 -9.35 -5.30 -1.90
N ARG A 197 -8.70 -6.45 -1.88
CA ARG A 197 -8.49 -7.29 -0.69
C ARG A 197 -7.00 -7.50 -0.52
N GLY A 198 -6.38 -6.59 0.21
CA GLY A 198 -4.94 -6.52 0.33
C GLY A 198 -4.41 -6.74 1.74
N VAL A 199 -3.09 -6.87 1.79
CA VAL A 199 -2.26 -6.80 2.99
C VAL A 199 -1.10 -5.85 2.74
N ASN A 200 -0.56 -5.28 3.81
CA ASN A 200 0.70 -4.58 3.76
C ASN A 200 1.86 -5.58 3.87
N PHE A 201 3.02 -5.22 3.31
CA PHE A 201 4.34 -5.81 3.61
C PHE A 201 5.20 -4.81 4.40
N GLY A 202 4.60 -4.26 5.46
CA GLY A 202 5.29 -3.43 6.43
C GLY A 202 6.41 -4.18 7.14
N GLY A 203 7.45 -3.46 7.56
CA GLY A 203 8.56 -4.02 8.31
C GLY A 203 9.56 -4.76 7.43
N TRP A 204 9.35 -4.84 6.12
CA TRP A 204 10.30 -5.45 5.18
C TRP A 204 11.36 -4.46 4.71
N LEU A 205 11.03 -3.62 3.72
CA LEU A 205 11.94 -2.62 3.15
C LEU A 205 11.94 -1.31 3.93
N ASN A 206 11.01 -1.18 4.87
CA ASN A 206 10.85 -0.04 5.73
C ASN A 206 10.64 -0.53 7.17
N ILE A 207 11.65 -0.32 8.02
CA ILE A 207 11.71 -0.69 9.45
C ILE A 207 11.64 0.61 10.27
N GLU A 208 10.90 1.59 9.77
CA GLU A 208 10.72 2.89 10.41
C GLU A 208 10.07 2.81 11.80
N PRO A 209 10.08 3.93 12.47
CA PRO A 209 8.96 4.34 13.27
C PRO A 209 8.48 5.71 12.86
N TYR A 210 7.20 5.94 13.07
CA TYR A 210 6.68 7.27 13.06
C TYR A 210 6.96 7.99 14.40
N PHE A 211 7.38 9.24 14.28
CA PHE A 211 7.59 10.21 15.37
C PHE A 211 6.22 10.56 15.99
N ASP A 212 6.05 10.29 17.29
CA ASP A 212 4.87 10.53 18.14
C ASP A 212 3.68 9.55 18.00
N ALA A 213 3.97 8.26 18.19
CA ALA A 213 3.01 7.15 18.23
C ALA A 213 2.34 6.84 16.89
N LEU A 214 3.00 6.02 16.07
CA LEU A 214 2.44 4.78 15.50
C LEU A 214 3.54 4.08 14.66
N LEU A 215 3.75 2.79 14.97
CA LEU A 215 4.06 1.70 14.03
C LEU A 215 5.26 1.85 13.09
N LEU A 216 6.38 1.15 13.35
CA LEU A 216 6.84 -0.02 12.56
C LEU A 216 7.82 -0.94 13.35
N GLN A 217 8.35 -0.49 14.50
CA GLN A 217 9.29 -1.24 15.37
C GLN A 217 8.79 -2.65 15.77
N PHE A 218 7.50 -2.78 16.06
CA PHE A 218 6.87 -4.04 16.50
C PHE A 218 6.83 -5.13 15.42
N MET A 219 7.11 -4.80 14.15
CA MET A 219 7.07 -5.78 13.05
C MET A 219 8.33 -6.64 12.99
N ALA A 220 9.46 -6.12 13.45
CA ALA A 220 10.74 -6.83 13.53
C ALA A 220 11.41 -6.62 14.90
N PRO A 221 10.73 -6.99 16.02
CA PRO A 221 11.16 -6.62 17.38
C PRO A 221 12.55 -7.17 17.71
N ALA A 222 12.91 -8.34 17.16
CA ALA A 222 14.23 -8.95 17.34
C ALA A 222 15.40 -8.06 16.92
N LEU A 223 15.24 -7.20 15.89
CA LEU A 223 16.29 -6.28 15.47
C LEU A 223 16.56 -5.20 16.54
N PHE A 224 15.50 -4.72 17.19
CA PHE A 224 15.57 -3.70 18.24
C PHE A 224 16.03 -4.29 19.58
N GLU A 225 15.51 -5.47 19.95
CA GLU A 225 15.85 -6.14 21.21
C GLU A 225 17.35 -6.46 21.32
N LYS A 226 18.01 -6.80 20.21
CA LYS A 226 19.47 -7.00 20.16
C LYS A 226 20.25 -5.77 20.66
N TYR A 227 19.72 -4.58 20.43
CA TYR A 227 20.32 -3.31 20.80
C TYR A 227 19.61 -2.63 21.99
N GLY A 228 18.80 -3.38 22.74
CA GLY A 228 17.99 -2.86 23.84
C GLY A 228 18.79 -2.22 24.99
N ASP A 229 20.06 -2.60 25.15
CA ASP A 229 20.96 -2.09 26.20
C ASP A 229 21.80 -0.87 25.77
N ILE A 230 21.69 -0.43 24.51
CA ILE A 230 22.45 0.73 24.01
C ILE A 230 21.86 2.05 24.57
N THR A 231 22.73 3.00 24.91
CA THR A 231 22.35 4.36 25.31
C THR A 231 22.98 5.40 24.37
N PRO A 232 22.20 6.32 23.77
CA PRO A 232 20.73 6.41 23.81
C PRO A 232 20.07 5.18 23.18
N ARG A 233 18.83 4.88 23.59
CA ARG A 233 18.14 3.67 23.15
C ARG A 233 17.86 3.72 21.65
N VAL A 234 17.95 2.56 21.01
CA VAL A 234 17.56 2.40 19.61
C VAL A 234 16.04 2.44 19.54
N VAL A 235 15.52 3.52 18.97
CA VAL A 235 14.08 3.79 18.90
C VAL A 235 13.56 3.80 17.47
N ASP A 236 14.43 3.84 16.45
CA ASP A 236 14.04 3.95 15.05
C ASP A 236 15.02 3.26 14.08
N GLU A 237 14.66 3.16 12.79
CA GLU A 237 15.56 2.56 11.79
C GLU A 237 16.88 3.32 11.72
N TRP A 238 16.85 4.65 11.90
CA TRP A 238 18.04 5.50 11.86
C TRP A 238 19.03 5.11 12.97
N THR A 239 18.61 5.20 14.23
CA THR A 239 19.39 4.82 15.41
C THR A 239 19.75 3.34 15.39
N LEU A 240 18.91 2.48 14.80
CA LEU A 240 19.23 1.07 14.57
C LEU A 240 20.39 0.92 13.59
N GLN A 241 20.36 1.64 12.46
CA GLN A 241 21.45 1.65 11.49
C GLN A 241 22.73 2.23 12.09
N GLU A 242 22.65 3.29 12.90
CA GLU A 242 23.80 3.84 13.62
C GLU A 242 24.41 2.80 14.58
N ALA A 243 23.57 2.14 15.38
CA ALA A 243 23.99 1.07 16.29
C ALA A 243 24.61 -0.11 15.54
N MET A 244 24.00 -0.56 14.44
CA MET A 244 24.52 -1.62 13.58
C MET A 244 25.86 -1.23 12.96
N ARG A 245 26.02 0.00 12.46
CA ARG A 245 27.30 0.47 11.90
C ARG A 245 28.41 0.52 12.94
N ALA A 246 28.08 0.84 14.19
CA ALA A 246 29.03 0.76 15.30
C ALA A 246 29.38 -0.70 15.66
N ASP A 247 28.42 -1.62 15.56
CA ASP A 247 28.55 -3.05 15.87
C ASP A 247 29.04 -3.89 14.69
N THR A 248 30.22 -3.54 14.14
CA THR A 248 30.82 -4.30 13.03
C THR A 248 31.15 -5.76 13.40
N ALA A 249 31.44 -6.05 14.67
CA ALA A 249 31.71 -7.39 15.16
C ALA A 249 30.44 -8.26 15.27
N GLY A 250 29.29 -7.66 15.55
CA GLY A 250 27.99 -8.33 15.65
C GLY A 250 27.24 -8.45 14.32
N GLY A 251 27.90 -8.20 13.19
CA GLY A 251 27.33 -8.34 11.84
C GLY A 251 27.18 -7.02 11.09
N GLY A 252 27.30 -5.86 11.75
CA GLY A 252 27.23 -4.59 11.06
C GLY A 252 25.90 -4.34 10.36
N ILE A 253 25.93 -3.59 9.26
CA ILE A 253 24.75 -3.30 8.42
C ILE A 253 24.23 -4.54 7.66
N SER A 254 25.01 -5.63 7.55
CA SER A 254 24.58 -6.82 6.81
C SER A 254 23.41 -7.54 7.48
N GLN A 255 23.09 -7.19 8.72
CA GLN A 255 21.87 -7.63 9.41
C GLN A 255 20.61 -7.18 8.69
N LEU A 256 20.59 -5.95 8.14
CA LEU A 256 19.47 -5.48 7.33
C LEU A 256 19.37 -6.24 6.01
N GLU A 257 20.50 -6.55 5.38
CA GLU A 257 20.48 -7.39 4.16
C GLU A 257 19.92 -8.78 4.44
N GLU A 258 20.26 -9.38 5.57
CA GLU A 258 19.72 -10.68 5.98
C GLU A 258 18.21 -10.58 6.24
N HIS A 259 17.76 -9.52 6.93
CA HIS A 259 16.36 -9.24 7.13
C HIS A 259 15.61 -9.08 5.79
N TYR A 260 16.14 -8.29 4.85
CA TYR A 260 15.52 -8.13 3.53
C TYR A 260 15.44 -9.45 2.76
N LYS A 261 16.42 -10.35 2.88
CA LYS A 261 16.44 -11.66 2.21
C LYS A 261 15.47 -12.68 2.80
N THR A 262 15.22 -12.59 4.10
CA THR A 262 14.55 -13.66 4.85
C THR A 262 13.20 -13.27 5.44
N PHE A 263 12.94 -11.97 5.62
CA PHE A 263 11.67 -11.49 6.15
C PHE A 263 10.58 -11.75 5.14
N ILE A 264 10.42 -11.01 4.03
CA ILE A 264 9.44 -11.34 2.99
C ILE A 264 10.14 -12.06 1.82
N THR A 265 9.57 -13.17 1.37
CA THR A 265 10.12 -14.03 0.32
C THR A 265 9.11 -14.25 -0.81
N GLU A 266 9.53 -14.86 -1.92
CA GLU A 266 8.62 -15.27 -3.01
C GLU A 266 7.46 -16.13 -2.49
N LYS A 267 7.71 -16.98 -1.49
CA LYS A 267 6.67 -17.80 -0.86
C LYS A 267 5.56 -16.95 -0.22
N ASP A 268 5.88 -15.82 0.39
CA ASP A 268 4.88 -14.94 0.99
C ASP A 268 3.91 -14.38 -0.05
N PHE A 269 4.39 -14.02 -1.25
CA PHE A 269 3.51 -13.60 -2.34
C PHE A 269 2.55 -14.72 -2.77
N HIS A 270 3.03 -15.97 -2.82
CA HIS A 270 2.18 -17.11 -3.10
C HIS A 270 1.15 -17.36 -1.99
N ASP A 271 1.56 -17.26 -0.73
CA ASP A 271 0.69 -17.46 0.42
C ASP A 271 -0.40 -16.37 0.51
N VAL A 272 -0.07 -15.11 0.18
CA VAL A 272 -1.05 -14.02 0.04
C VAL A 272 -2.10 -14.35 -1.03
N ALA A 273 -1.66 -14.79 -2.21
CA ALA A 273 -2.60 -15.19 -3.27
C ALA A 273 -3.45 -16.41 -2.86
N ALA A 274 -2.84 -17.38 -2.17
CA ALA A 274 -3.49 -18.56 -1.63
C ALA A 274 -4.53 -18.25 -0.54
N ALA A 275 -4.34 -17.14 0.19
CA ALA A 275 -5.29 -16.60 1.15
C ALA A 275 -6.48 -15.87 0.49
N GLY A 276 -6.56 -15.85 -0.84
CA GLY A 276 -7.62 -15.18 -1.58
C GLY A 276 -7.47 -13.65 -1.66
N LEU A 277 -6.31 -13.12 -1.29
CA LEU A 277 -5.96 -11.69 -1.38
C LEU A 277 -5.40 -11.35 -2.76
N ASN A 278 -5.70 -10.15 -3.25
CA ASN A 278 -5.39 -9.74 -4.63
C ASN A 278 -4.52 -8.47 -4.74
N TYR A 279 -4.19 -7.85 -3.61
CA TYR A 279 -3.36 -6.64 -3.57
C TYR A 279 -2.30 -6.74 -2.47
N ILE A 280 -1.15 -6.10 -2.71
CA ILE A 280 -0.09 -5.91 -1.73
C ILE A 280 0.23 -4.41 -1.71
N ARG A 281 0.26 -3.82 -0.51
CA ARG A 281 0.80 -2.47 -0.29
C ARG A 281 2.21 -2.60 0.26
N LEU A 282 3.17 -1.99 -0.42
CA LEU A 282 4.59 -2.08 -0.07
C LEU A 282 5.08 -0.69 0.35
N PRO A 283 5.27 -0.44 1.66
CA PRO A 283 5.96 0.76 2.13
C PRO A 283 7.43 0.71 1.68
N ILE A 284 7.88 1.79 1.05
CA ILE A 284 9.25 1.94 0.58
C ILE A 284 9.76 3.30 1.06
N PRO A 285 10.95 3.39 1.66
CA PRO A 285 11.49 4.66 2.10
C PRO A 285 11.90 5.55 0.93
N TYR A 286 11.88 6.87 1.13
CA TYR A 286 12.15 7.86 0.07
C TYR A 286 13.53 7.72 -0.59
N TRP A 287 14.50 7.07 0.06
CA TRP A 287 15.85 6.85 -0.46
C TRP A 287 15.97 5.62 -1.37
N ALA A 288 14.92 4.79 -1.44
CA ALA A 288 14.87 3.59 -2.28
C ALA A 288 13.75 3.77 -3.31
N ILE A 289 14.05 4.29 -4.51
CA ILE A 289 12.99 4.52 -5.50
C ILE A 289 13.37 3.93 -6.86
N GLU A 290 12.55 2.98 -7.32
CA GLU A 290 12.36 2.63 -8.73
C GLU A 290 10.91 2.15 -8.92
N TYR A 291 10.23 2.61 -9.98
CA TYR A 291 8.85 2.19 -10.30
C TYR A 291 8.77 1.59 -11.71
N ARG A 292 7.84 0.65 -11.88
CA ARG A 292 7.50 0.05 -13.19
C ARG A 292 5.99 -0.20 -13.28
N ASN A 293 5.51 -0.44 -14.49
CA ASN A 293 4.13 -0.73 -14.89
C ASN A 293 3.48 -2.01 -14.27
N VAL A 294 3.97 -2.48 -13.11
CA VAL A 294 3.26 -3.41 -12.21
C VAL A 294 2.58 -2.66 -11.05
N VAL A 295 2.99 -1.41 -10.80
CA VAL A 295 2.42 -0.55 -9.76
C VAL A 295 1.10 0.03 -10.27
N THR A 296 -0.02 -0.45 -9.74
CA THR A 296 -1.35 0.06 -10.11
C THR A 296 -1.75 1.31 -9.33
N MET A 297 -1.14 1.53 -8.16
CA MET A 297 -1.45 2.62 -7.24
C MET A 297 -0.16 3.07 -6.53
N PHE A 298 0.04 4.38 -6.45
CA PHE A 298 1.21 4.99 -5.86
C PHE A 298 0.80 5.98 -4.75
N CYS A 299 1.13 5.64 -3.50
CA CYS A 299 0.95 6.54 -2.36
C CYS A 299 2.15 7.47 -2.24
N VAL A 300 1.90 8.77 -2.36
CA VAL A 300 2.96 9.79 -2.40
C VAL A 300 3.65 9.93 -1.04
N LEU A 301 2.86 9.93 0.04
CA LEU A 301 3.34 10.17 1.39
C LEU A 301 2.43 9.46 2.38
N ASN A 302 3.02 8.61 3.21
CA ASN A 302 2.33 7.92 4.28
C ASN A 302 2.11 8.86 5.47
N GLU A 303 0.89 8.89 6.01
CA GLU A 303 0.58 9.52 7.31
C GLU A 303 1.16 10.94 7.55
N PRO A 304 1.03 11.90 6.61
CA PRO A 304 1.39 13.29 6.89
C PRO A 304 0.53 13.85 8.01
N ARG A 305 1.16 14.42 9.04
CA ARG A 305 0.43 15.02 10.16
C ARG A 305 -0.07 16.42 9.86
N GLU A 306 -1.33 16.50 9.48
CA GLU A 306 -2.00 17.77 9.20
C GLU A 306 -1.90 18.78 10.36
N PRO A 307 -2.06 18.44 11.65
CA PRO A 307 -2.02 19.46 12.70
C PRO A 307 -0.69 20.23 12.78
N PHE A 308 0.41 19.61 12.36
CA PHE A 308 1.73 20.26 12.29
C PHE A 308 1.94 20.96 10.94
N ILE A 309 1.60 20.29 9.83
CA ILE A 309 1.85 20.77 8.46
C ILE A 309 0.89 21.91 8.08
N GLY A 310 -0.37 21.79 8.48
CA GLY A 310 -1.53 22.60 8.10
C GLY A 310 -2.27 22.06 6.87
N ALA A 311 -3.60 22.05 6.93
CA ALA A 311 -4.49 21.50 5.90
C ALA A 311 -4.21 22.06 4.49
N LYS A 312 -4.06 23.39 4.38
CA LYS A 312 -3.81 24.05 3.08
C LYS A 312 -2.46 23.68 2.48
N GLN A 313 -1.45 23.52 3.34
CA GLN A 313 -0.10 23.13 2.94
C GLN A 313 -0.11 21.67 2.46
N LEU A 314 -0.80 20.79 3.18
CA LEU A 314 -0.97 19.39 2.80
C LEU A 314 -1.76 19.23 1.50
N GLU A 315 -2.85 19.97 1.31
CA GLU A 315 -3.61 19.99 0.05
C GLU A 315 -2.77 20.50 -1.12
N SER A 316 -1.98 21.56 -0.91
CA SER A 316 -1.11 22.12 -1.96
C SER A 316 0.01 21.15 -2.35
N PHE A 317 0.64 20.49 -1.36
CA PHE A 317 1.61 19.42 -1.60
C PHE A 317 0.99 18.26 -2.37
N SER A 318 -0.20 17.81 -1.97
CA SER A 318 -0.89 16.68 -2.60
C SER A 318 -1.28 16.97 -4.05
N ALA A 319 -1.76 18.19 -4.31
CA ALA A 319 -2.10 18.63 -5.67
C ALA A 319 -0.85 18.73 -6.57
N GLU A 320 0.27 19.25 -6.04
CA GLU A 320 1.53 19.30 -6.77
C GLU A 320 2.09 17.91 -7.05
N ALA A 321 2.07 17.00 -6.07
CA ALA A 321 2.52 15.64 -6.26
C ALA A 321 1.67 14.90 -7.31
N TYR A 322 0.35 15.08 -7.28
CA TYR A 322 -0.54 14.57 -8.32
C TYR A 322 -0.15 15.11 -9.70
N ARG A 323 0.09 16.43 -9.83
CA ARG A 323 0.53 17.06 -11.09
C ARG A 323 1.80 16.42 -11.61
N VAL A 324 2.83 16.29 -10.76
CA VAL A 324 4.12 15.69 -11.13
C VAL A 324 3.96 14.24 -11.60
N VAL A 325 3.18 13.43 -10.86
CA VAL A 325 2.92 12.03 -11.26
C VAL A 325 2.21 11.98 -12.61
N ARG A 326 1.25 12.88 -12.88
CA ARG A 326 0.53 12.94 -14.15
C ARG A 326 1.37 13.44 -15.31
N GLU A 327 2.32 14.35 -15.08
CA GLU A 327 3.28 14.76 -16.11
C GLU A 327 4.20 13.61 -16.54
N VAL A 328 4.54 12.73 -15.61
CA VAL A 328 5.37 11.55 -15.89
C VAL A 328 4.55 10.42 -16.54
N THR A 329 3.36 10.15 -16.01
CA THR A 329 2.61 8.91 -16.34
C THR A 329 1.45 9.13 -17.32
N GLY A 330 1.03 10.37 -17.55
CA GLY A 330 -0.19 10.70 -18.29
C GLY A 330 -1.47 10.29 -17.57
N ASN A 331 -2.62 10.51 -18.22
CA ASN A 331 -3.93 10.10 -17.69
C ASN A 331 -4.28 8.66 -18.09
N GLU A 332 -4.10 8.28 -19.36
CA GLU A 332 -4.64 7.02 -19.91
C GLU A 332 -4.02 5.75 -19.29
N GLU A 333 -2.69 5.72 -19.19
CA GLU A 333 -1.91 4.59 -18.65
C GLU A 333 -1.35 4.89 -17.26
N GLY A 334 -1.71 6.04 -16.66
CA GLY A 334 -1.17 6.49 -15.40
C GLY A 334 -1.67 5.71 -14.19
N VAL A 335 -0.83 5.60 -13.16
CA VAL A 335 -1.17 4.92 -11.89
C VAL A 335 -2.28 5.64 -11.14
N TRP A 336 -2.98 4.94 -10.25
CA TRP A 336 -3.79 5.61 -9.23
C TRP A 336 -2.88 6.40 -8.29
N VAL A 337 -3.12 7.70 -8.13
CA VAL A 337 -2.40 8.51 -7.15
C VAL A 337 -3.17 8.43 -5.84
N SER A 338 -2.52 7.85 -4.83
CA SER A 338 -3.08 7.66 -3.50
C SER A 338 -2.60 8.77 -2.57
N ILE A 339 -3.56 9.48 -1.98
CA ILE A 339 -3.30 10.58 -1.06
C ILE A 339 -3.78 10.16 0.33
N HIS A 340 -2.86 10.04 1.28
CA HIS A 340 -3.22 9.82 2.66
C HIS A 340 -3.99 11.03 3.23
N GLU A 341 -5.05 10.75 3.98
CA GLU A 341 -6.01 11.74 4.45
C GLU A 341 -5.44 12.73 5.50
N GLY A 342 -4.39 12.33 6.20
CA GLY A 342 -3.59 13.18 7.07
C GLY A 342 -4.13 13.38 8.48
N PHE A 343 -4.89 12.41 8.99
CA PHE A 343 -5.58 12.44 10.30
C PHE A 343 -6.65 13.53 10.41
N ARG A 344 -7.23 13.90 9.28
CA ARG A 344 -8.30 14.87 9.11
C ARG A 344 -9.67 14.21 9.32
N SER A 345 -10.70 15.05 9.39
CA SER A 345 -12.07 14.54 9.52
C SER A 345 -12.52 13.84 8.25
N TRP A 346 -13.40 12.84 8.40
CA TRP A 346 -14.09 12.23 7.26
C TRP A 346 -14.79 13.30 6.43
N GLY A 347 -14.50 13.30 5.12
CA GLY A 347 -15.11 14.21 4.15
C GLY A 347 -14.37 15.53 3.92
N ASP A 348 -13.30 15.82 4.66
CA ASP A 348 -12.45 17.00 4.40
C ASP A 348 -11.87 17.01 2.98
N TRP A 349 -11.71 15.81 2.39
CA TRP A 349 -11.21 15.61 1.04
C TRP A 349 -12.31 15.43 -0.02
N ASP A 350 -13.61 15.47 0.34
CA ASP A 350 -14.73 15.13 -0.57
C ASP A 350 -14.74 15.97 -1.86
N ASN A 351 -14.23 17.20 -1.80
CA ASN A 351 -14.15 18.11 -2.95
C ASN A 351 -12.71 18.43 -3.36
N PHE A 352 -11.74 17.62 -2.91
CA PHE A 352 -10.34 17.82 -3.28
C PHE A 352 -10.12 17.49 -4.75
N LEU A 353 -9.46 18.42 -5.45
CA LEU A 353 -8.97 18.24 -6.82
C LEU A 353 -10.04 17.71 -7.82
N PRO A 354 -11.18 18.41 -8.01
CA PRO A 354 -12.23 17.97 -8.91
C PRO A 354 -11.70 17.69 -10.34
N ASN A 355 -12.31 16.72 -11.02
CA ASN A 355 -11.92 16.19 -12.33
C ASN A 355 -10.57 15.46 -12.38
N ALA A 356 -9.89 15.25 -11.25
CA ALA A 356 -8.68 14.43 -11.24
C ALA A 356 -8.97 13.01 -11.78
N HIS A 357 -8.07 12.52 -12.63
CA HIS A 357 -8.13 11.19 -13.22
C HIS A 357 -7.35 10.22 -12.31
N ARG A 358 -7.93 9.05 -11.97
CA ARG A 358 -7.34 8.01 -11.12
C ARG A 358 -6.70 8.55 -9.82
N VAL A 359 -7.46 9.26 -9.00
CA VAL A 359 -7.03 9.68 -7.65
C VAL A 359 -7.84 8.91 -6.60
N THR A 360 -7.19 8.52 -5.51
CA THR A 360 -7.84 7.85 -4.38
C THR A 360 -7.44 8.50 -3.06
N ILE A 361 -8.36 8.50 -2.09
CA ILE A 361 -8.03 8.85 -0.71
C ILE A 361 -7.73 7.58 0.07
N ASP A 362 -6.62 7.62 0.80
CA ASP A 362 -6.12 6.55 1.67
C ASP A 362 -6.40 6.90 3.12
N TYR A 363 -7.21 6.08 3.79
CA TYR A 363 -7.52 6.20 5.22
C TYR A 363 -6.93 5.05 6.02
N HIS A 364 -6.45 5.33 7.22
CA HIS A 364 -5.90 4.33 8.14
C HIS A 364 -6.73 4.23 9.43
N PRO A 365 -7.95 3.66 9.37
CA PRO A 365 -8.80 3.55 10.55
C PRO A 365 -8.32 2.45 11.50
N TYR A 366 -7.93 2.85 12.71
CA TYR A 366 -7.58 1.93 13.79
C TYR A 366 -8.49 2.11 15.02
N ILE A 367 -8.92 0.99 15.60
CA ILE A 367 -9.65 0.99 16.89
C ILE A 367 -8.67 1.03 18.06
N ALA A 368 -7.50 0.40 17.90
CA ALA A 368 -6.49 0.20 18.93
C ALA A 368 -6.06 1.45 19.70
N PHE A 369 -6.03 2.60 19.01
CA PHE A 369 -5.52 3.87 19.56
C PHE A 369 -6.62 4.82 20.05
N GLY A 370 -7.88 4.40 20.00
CA GLY A 370 -8.99 5.12 20.60
C GLY A 370 -9.16 4.80 22.08
N ASP A 371 -10.42 4.77 22.53
CA ASP A 371 -10.76 4.44 23.92
C ASP A 371 -10.26 3.05 24.33
N GLN A 372 -9.49 3.02 25.41
CA GLN A 372 -8.97 1.79 26.02
C GLN A 372 -10.04 1.15 26.90
N VAL A 373 -10.90 0.34 26.29
CA VAL A 373 -12.01 -0.33 26.98
C VAL A 373 -11.70 -1.79 27.27
N ASP A 374 -12.06 -2.26 28.47
CA ASP A 374 -11.91 -3.67 28.85
C ASP A 374 -13.08 -4.53 28.33
N LYS A 375 -13.14 -4.72 27.01
CA LYS A 375 -14.14 -5.53 26.31
C LYS A 375 -13.46 -6.44 25.30
N ASP A 376 -13.93 -7.69 25.22
CA ASP A 376 -13.36 -8.67 24.28
C ASP A 376 -13.82 -8.41 22.84
N TRP A 377 -13.18 -9.06 21.86
CA TRP A 377 -13.54 -8.90 20.44
C TRP A 377 -15.02 -9.18 20.16
N SER A 378 -15.60 -10.20 20.78
CA SER A 378 -17.02 -10.57 20.61
C SER A 378 -17.98 -9.47 21.06
N GLU A 379 -17.56 -8.60 21.98
CA GLU A 379 -18.36 -7.46 22.45
C GLU A 379 -18.16 -6.21 21.59
N ARG A 380 -17.14 -6.21 20.72
CA ARG A 380 -16.78 -5.09 19.85
C ARG A 380 -16.95 -5.38 18.36
N THR A 381 -17.49 -6.55 18.01
CA THR A 381 -17.70 -7.01 16.62
C THR A 381 -18.38 -5.97 15.72
N GLN A 382 -19.35 -5.21 16.23
CA GLN A 382 -20.11 -4.24 15.41
C GLN A 382 -19.44 -2.87 15.30
N VAL A 383 -18.40 -2.58 16.09
CA VAL A 383 -17.76 -1.26 16.10
C VAL A 383 -17.24 -0.85 14.71
N PRO A 384 -16.60 -1.73 13.90
CA PRO A 384 -16.22 -1.39 12.53
C PRO A 384 -17.39 -0.96 11.65
N CYS A 385 -18.49 -1.71 11.67
CA CYS A 385 -19.69 -1.39 10.88
C CYS A 385 -20.28 -0.04 11.30
N ASP A 386 -20.42 0.19 12.61
CA ASP A 386 -21.01 1.41 13.15
C ASP A 386 -20.13 2.65 12.92
N SER A 387 -18.80 2.48 12.93
CA SER A 387 -17.85 3.60 12.89
C SER A 387 -17.37 3.93 11.48
N TRP A 388 -17.26 2.94 10.59
CA TRP A 388 -16.59 3.09 9.30
C TRP A 388 -17.51 2.92 8.10
N ALA A 389 -18.50 2.01 8.14
CA ALA A 389 -19.21 1.59 6.92
C ALA A 389 -19.96 2.74 6.22
N GLN A 390 -20.74 3.54 6.97
CA GLN A 390 -21.39 4.73 6.40
C GLN A 390 -20.35 5.71 5.86
N ASN A 391 -19.23 5.85 6.56
CA ASN A 391 -18.22 6.80 6.18
C ASN A 391 -17.50 6.39 4.88
N VAL A 392 -17.24 5.10 4.68
CA VAL A 392 -16.64 4.58 3.45
C VAL A 392 -17.62 4.70 2.28
N GLN A 393 -18.88 4.31 2.48
CA GLN A 393 -19.92 4.41 1.44
C GLN A 393 -20.12 5.84 0.93
N ASP A 394 -20.17 6.81 1.85
CA ASP A 394 -20.31 8.22 1.51
C ASP A 394 -19.18 8.71 0.60
N ARG A 395 -17.93 8.31 0.87
CA ARG A 395 -16.74 8.72 0.10
C ARG A 395 -16.65 8.01 -1.24
N LEU A 396 -16.97 6.71 -1.29
CA LEU A 396 -17.13 5.98 -2.54
C LEU A 396 -18.16 6.64 -3.48
N THR A 397 -19.16 7.31 -2.90
CA THR A 397 -20.21 8.02 -3.66
C THR A 397 -19.84 9.46 -4.00
N LYS A 398 -19.23 10.21 -3.06
CA LYS A 398 -18.97 11.65 -3.20
C LYS A 398 -17.63 11.96 -3.88
N PHE A 399 -16.58 11.25 -3.49
CA PHE A 399 -15.23 11.48 -3.98
C PHE A 399 -14.90 10.58 -5.20
N GLY A 400 -15.18 9.28 -5.08
CA GLY A 400 -14.74 8.27 -6.05
C GLY A 400 -13.99 7.15 -5.35
N LEU A 401 -12.83 6.73 -5.85
CA LEU A 401 -12.09 5.66 -5.19
C LEU A 401 -11.61 6.09 -3.81
N MET A 402 -11.84 5.21 -2.85
CA MET A 402 -11.30 5.28 -1.51
C MET A 402 -10.85 3.87 -1.11
N ASN A 403 -9.74 3.80 -0.39
CA ASN A 403 -9.26 2.58 0.23
C ASN A 403 -8.87 2.82 1.69
N ALA A 404 -9.04 1.77 2.49
CA ALA A 404 -8.39 1.68 3.79
C ALA A 404 -7.01 1.07 3.61
N GLY A 405 -5.97 1.90 3.42
CA GLY A 405 -4.59 1.45 3.20
C GLY A 405 -4.01 0.74 4.41
N GLU A 406 -4.58 0.95 5.58
CA GLU A 406 -4.22 0.24 6.79
C GLU A 406 -5.41 0.05 7.75
N PHE A 407 -5.52 -1.15 8.31
CA PHE A 407 -6.38 -1.47 9.46
C PHE A 407 -5.87 -2.77 10.10
N SER A 408 -6.26 -3.07 11.34
CA SER A 408 -5.90 -4.34 11.98
C SER A 408 -7.04 -4.88 12.85
N ASN A 409 -6.86 -6.07 13.43
CA ASN A 409 -7.81 -6.62 14.38
C ASN A 409 -7.60 -6.08 15.80
N ALA A 410 -6.69 -5.12 16.01
CA ALA A 410 -6.38 -4.64 17.35
C ALA A 410 -7.49 -3.73 17.90
N ILE A 411 -8.00 -4.11 19.07
CA ILE A 411 -9.04 -3.37 19.81
C ILE A 411 -8.44 -2.56 20.98
N ASN A 412 -7.14 -2.68 21.21
CA ASN A 412 -6.36 -1.93 22.20
C ASN A 412 -4.90 -1.86 21.72
N ASP A 413 -4.06 -1.19 22.49
CA ASP A 413 -2.67 -0.96 22.14
C ASP A 413 -1.66 -1.89 22.84
N CYS A 414 -2.07 -3.09 23.27
CA CYS A 414 -1.25 -4.01 24.08
C CYS A 414 -0.03 -4.63 23.38
N GLY A 415 0.15 -4.44 22.08
CA GLY A 415 1.24 -5.05 21.34
C GLY A 415 2.63 -4.55 21.82
N LEU A 416 3.61 -5.44 21.90
CA LEU A 416 4.99 -5.05 22.19
C LEU A 416 5.48 -3.97 21.19
N TYR A 417 5.99 -2.85 21.71
CA TYR A 417 6.49 -1.71 20.93
C TYR A 417 5.48 -1.10 19.94
N LEU A 418 4.19 -1.35 20.15
CA LEU A 418 3.15 -0.82 19.26
C LEU A 418 3.09 0.71 19.29
N ASN A 419 3.22 1.30 20.48
CA ASN A 419 3.33 2.75 20.64
C ASN A 419 4.77 3.25 20.44
N GLY A 420 5.75 2.42 20.79
CA GLY A 420 7.18 2.70 20.65
C GLY A 420 8.01 1.97 21.72
N VAL A 421 9.31 1.78 21.46
CA VAL A 421 10.26 1.03 22.31
C VAL A 421 10.32 1.55 23.76
N GLU A 422 10.06 2.84 23.96
CA GLU A 422 10.08 3.50 25.28
C GLU A 422 8.72 4.02 25.75
N GLU A 423 7.67 3.85 24.95
CA GLU A 423 6.42 4.58 25.19
C GLU A 423 5.44 3.84 26.10
N GLY A 424 5.58 2.53 26.28
CA GLY A 424 4.63 1.74 27.06
C GLY A 424 3.27 1.57 26.37
N VAL A 425 2.23 1.26 27.15
CA VAL A 425 0.89 0.87 26.67
C VAL A 425 -0.20 1.66 27.39
N ARG A 426 -1.19 2.21 26.67
CA ARG A 426 -2.29 2.96 27.27
C ARG A 426 -3.22 2.03 28.04
N TYR A 427 -3.53 0.87 27.47
CA TYR A 427 -4.46 -0.11 28.07
C TYR A 427 -4.05 -0.58 29.48
N ASP A 428 -2.75 -0.82 29.73
CA ASP A 428 -2.27 -1.25 31.05
C ASP A 428 -1.84 -0.08 31.97
N GLY A 429 -1.88 1.15 31.46
CA GLY A 429 -1.52 2.37 32.17
C GLY A 429 -0.01 2.63 32.26
N SER A 430 0.81 1.92 31.50
CA SER A 430 2.27 2.13 31.43
C SER A 430 2.69 3.21 30.41
N TYR A 431 1.76 3.76 29.64
CA TYR A 431 2.05 4.79 28.63
C TYR A 431 2.75 6.01 29.25
N VAL A 432 3.91 6.37 28.71
CA VAL A 432 4.80 7.41 29.24
C VAL A 432 4.46 8.81 28.73
N PRO A 433 4.16 9.03 27.43
CA PRO A 433 3.88 10.36 26.91
C PRO A 433 2.69 11.05 27.58
N GLU A 434 1.73 10.27 28.08
CA GLU A 434 0.59 10.77 28.84
C GLU A 434 0.16 9.79 29.95
N ARG A 435 -0.25 10.33 31.10
CA ARG A 435 -0.81 9.53 32.19
C ARG A 435 -2.24 9.07 31.87
N ILE A 436 -2.38 7.81 31.48
CA ILE A 436 -3.67 7.16 31.21
C ILE A 436 -4.09 6.27 32.38
N THR A 437 -5.40 6.18 32.64
CA THR A 437 -5.94 5.25 33.65
C THR A 437 -5.89 3.83 33.10
N ARG A 438 -5.26 2.92 33.86
CA ARG A 438 -5.22 1.50 33.53
C ARG A 438 -6.62 0.92 33.32
N ALA A 439 -6.83 0.33 32.15
CA ALA A 439 -8.05 -0.41 31.80
C ALA A 439 -7.93 -1.91 32.18
N GLY A 440 -6.77 -2.54 32.00
CA GLY A 440 -6.60 -3.97 32.28
C GLY A 440 -5.16 -4.50 32.25
N SER A 441 -5.00 -5.82 32.04
CA SER A 441 -3.71 -6.47 31.78
C SER A 441 -3.62 -6.92 30.33
N CYS A 442 -2.45 -6.77 29.70
CA CYS A 442 -2.26 -7.07 28.29
C CYS A 442 -2.11 -8.56 27.96
N ASP A 443 -1.77 -9.41 28.94
CA ASP A 443 -1.49 -10.84 28.72
C ASP A 443 -2.59 -11.55 27.92
N LYS A 444 -3.86 -11.21 28.19
CA LYS A 444 -5.01 -11.82 27.53
C LYS A 444 -5.18 -11.44 26.05
N TYR A 445 -4.48 -10.41 25.57
CA TYR A 445 -4.52 -9.95 24.17
C TYR A 445 -3.26 -10.32 23.38
N THR A 446 -2.15 -10.64 24.06
CA THR A 446 -0.87 -10.98 23.41
C THR A 446 -0.51 -12.46 23.51
N ASP A 447 -1.03 -13.18 24.52
CA ASP A 447 -0.78 -14.61 24.68
C ASP A 447 -1.67 -15.49 23.79
N TRP A 448 -1.52 -15.32 22.48
CA TRP A 448 -2.31 -16.03 21.48
C TRP A 448 -2.30 -17.58 21.56
N PRO A 449 -1.27 -18.27 22.09
CA PRO A 449 -1.33 -19.72 22.28
C PRO A 449 -2.42 -20.17 23.26
N THR A 450 -2.92 -19.27 24.12
CA THR A 450 -3.99 -19.56 25.09
C THR A 450 -5.37 -19.05 24.64
N PHE A 451 -5.49 -18.52 23.41
CA PHE A 451 -6.78 -18.09 22.88
C PHE A 451 -7.73 -19.28 22.71
N THR A 452 -8.91 -19.19 23.34
CA THR A 452 -9.98 -20.18 23.19
C THR A 452 -10.65 -20.07 21.83
N ASP A 453 -11.36 -21.12 21.42
CA ASP A 453 -12.10 -21.12 20.14
C ASP A 453 -13.13 -19.99 20.09
N GLU A 454 -13.78 -19.65 21.21
CA GLU A 454 -14.71 -18.52 21.30
C GLU A 454 -14.03 -17.17 21.05
N ARG A 455 -12.81 -16.98 21.59
CA ARG A 455 -12.03 -15.76 21.34
C ARG A 455 -11.59 -15.69 19.88
N LYS A 456 -11.11 -16.80 19.32
CA LYS A 456 -10.71 -16.86 17.91
C LYS A 456 -11.88 -16.55 16.98
N GLU A 457 -13.06 -17.07 17.29
CA GLU A 457 -14.29 -16.74 16.57
C GLU A 457 -14.65 -15.26 16.72
N GLY A 458 -14.55 -14.69 17.94
CA GLY A 458 -14.77 -13.26 18.16
C GLY A 458 -13.84 -12.37 17.31
N ILE A 459 -12.55 -12.72 17.24
CA ILE A 459 -11.57 -12.03 16.38
C ILE A 459 -11.94 -12.20 14.90
N LYS A 460 -12.31 -13.41 14.46
CA LYS A 460 -12.73 -13.65 13.07
C LYS A 460 -13.96 -12.80 12.69
N GLN A 461 -14.95 -12.73 13.57
CA GLN A 461 -16.16 -11.91 13.36
C GLN A 461 -15.82 -10.42 13.29
N PHE A 462 -14.92 -9.94 14.16
CA PHE A 462 -14.42 -8.56 14.11
C PHE A 462 -13.65 -8.27 12.80
N ALA A 463 -12.84 -9.23 12.33
CA ALA A 463 -12.12 -9.11 11.07
C ALA A 463 -13.09 -9.03 9.88
N MET A 464 -14.12 -9.87 9.85
CA MET A 464 -15.15 -9.83 8.80
C MET A 464 -15.95 -8.51 8.81
N ALA A 465 -16.32 -8.01 9.99
CA ALA A 465 -16.95 -6.70 10.14
C ALA A 465 -16.06 -5.58 9.59
N SER A 466 -14.77 -5.61 9.89
CA SER A 466 -13.79 -4.63 9.41
C SER A 466 -13.62 -4.69 7.90
N MET A 467 -13.42 -5.89 7.33
CA MET A 467 -13.26 -6.09 5.90
C MET A 467 -14.48 -5.61 5.10
N ASP A 468 -15.69 -5.90 5.60
CA ASP A 468 -16.91 -5.45 4.92
C ASP A 468 -17.13 -3.95 5.06
N ALA A 469 -16.94 -3.38 6.27
CA ALA A 469 -17.11 -1.94 6.50
C ALA A 469 -16.17 -1.09 5.63
N LEU A 470 -14.96 -1.59 5.34
CA LEU A 470 -13.93 -0.86 4.62
C LEU A 470 -14.00 -1.00 3.10
N HIS A 471 -14.72 -2.01 2.57
CA HIS A 471 -14.87 -2.34 1.15
C HIS A 471 -13.57 -2.68 0.40
N ASN A 472 -12.68 -1.68 0.27
CA ASN A 472 -11.34 -1.79 -0.30
C ASN A 472 -10.34 -1.64 0.84
N TYR A 473 -9.58 -2.68 1.14
CA TYR A 473 -8.76 -2.69 2.34
C TYR A 473 -7.37 -3.28 2.12
N PHE A 474 -6.46 -2.89 3.01
CA PHE A 474 -5.14 -3.44 3.14
C PHE A 474 -4.87 -3.71 4.62
N PHE A 475 -4.89 -4.98 5.02
CA PHE A 475 -4.66 -5.33 6.43
C PHE A 475 -3.20 -5.04 6.81
N TRP A 476 -3.02 -4.36 7.94
CA TRP A 476 -1.73 -4.12 8.57
C TRP A 476 -1.49 -5.17 9.67
N ASN A 477 -0.64 -6.17 9.45
CA ASN A 477 0.24 -6.43 8.31
C ASN A 477 0.14 -7.91 7.87
N TRP A 478 0.74 -8.29 6.72
CA TRP A 478 0.78 -9.71 6.33
C TRP A 478 1.39 -10.58 7.42
N LYS A 479 2.51 -10.15 8.00
CA LYS A 479 3.18 -10.86 9.09
C LYS A 479 3.97 -9.95 10.00
N ILE A 480 4.25 -10.48 11.19
CA ILE A 480 5.08 -9.89 12.22
C ILE A 480 6.15 -10.91 12.63
N GLY A 481 7.38 -10.44 12.81
CA GLY A 481 8.48 -11.25 13.31
C GLY A 481 8.32 -11.64 14.77
N ASN A 482 8.93 -12.76 15.16
CA ASN A 482 8.98 -13.16 16.56
C ASN A 482 9.87 -12.21 17.37
N SER A 483 9.49 -11.97 18.62
CA SER A 483 10.42 -11.43 19.62
C SER A 483 11.56 -12.43 19.82
N SER A 484 12.79 -11.93 19.88
CA SER A 484 13.98 -12.69 20.27
C SER A 484 13.97 -13.08 21.75
N VAL A 485 13.18 -12.37 22.57
CA VAL A 485 13.04 -12.63 24.01
C VAL A 485 12.03 -13.75 24.27
N SER A 486 10.82 -13.66 23.69
CA SER A 486 9.76 -14.64 23.95
C SER A 486 9.69 -15.78 22.93
N GLY A 487 10.30 -15.60 21.76
CA GLY A 487 10.26 -16.58 20.66
C GLY A 487 8.93 -16.64 19.93
N LYS A 488 7.99 -15.73 20.20
CA LYS A 488 6.66 -15.66 19.55
C LYS A 488 6.36 -14.24 19.03
N VAL A 489 5.31 -14.13 18.22
CA VAL A 489 4.72 -12.84 17.84
C VAL A 489 4.02 -12.22 19.04
N GLU A 490 4.47 -11.03 19.45
CA GLU A 490 3.94 -10.28 20.61
C GLU A 490 2.84 -9.26 20.25
N THR A 491 2.46 -9.21 18.97
CA THR A 491 1.42 -8.32 18.43
C THR A 491 0.41 -9.08 17.56
N PRO A 492 -0.21 -10.16 18.06
CA PRO A 492 -0.95 -11.13 17.23
C PRO A 492 -2.12 -10.53 16.45
N ALA A 493 -2.77 -9.47 16.96
CA ALA A 493 -3.87 -8.79 16.28
C ALA A 493 -3.46 -8.00 15.02
N TRP A 494 -2.15 -7.88 14.78
CA TRP A 494 -1.52 -7.19 13.66
C TRP A 494 -0.87 -8.15 12.65
N SER A 495 -1.07 -9.47 12.78
CA SER A 495 -0.49 -10.47 11.88
C SER A 495 -1.59 -11.27 11.17
N TYR A 496 -1.77 -10.99 9.87
CA TYR A 496 -2.78 -11.67 9.04
C TYR A 496 -2.47 -13.16 8.91
N SER A 497 -1.24 -13.50 8.55
CA SER A 497 -0.76 -14.88 8.37
C SER A 497 -0.91 -15.71 9.65
N LEU A 498 -0.48 -15.18 10.80
CA LEU A 498 -0.64 -15.86 12.09
C LEU A 498 -2.12 -16.15 12.39
N GLY A 499 -3.00 -15.22 12.05
CA GLY A 499 -4.44 -15.39 12.25
C GLY A 499 -5.09 -16.40 11.32
N LEU A 500 -4.64 -16.48 10.07
CA LEU A 500 -5.05 -17.55 9.17
C LEU A 500 -4.60 -18.92 9.67
N GLU A 501 -3.33 -19.04 10.07
CA GLU A 501 -2.73 -20.29 10.55
C GLU A 501 -3.43 -20.81 11.80
N ASN A 502 -3.83 -19.91 12.70
CA ASN A 502 -4.39 -20.27 14.00
C ASN A 502 -5.92 -20.19 14.08
N GLY A 503 -6.59 -19.81 12.97
CA GLY A 503 -8.03 -19.93 12.80
C GLY A 503 -8.88 -18.74 13.25
N TRP A 504 -8.30 -17.55 13.39
CA TRP A 504 -9.05 -16.32 13.72
C TRP A 504 -9.15 -15.33 12.56
N MET A 505 -8.86 -15.78 11.33
CA MET A 505 -9.12 -15.06 10.09
C MET A 505 -9.98 -15.92 9.16
N PRO A 506 -10.83 -15.34 8.29
CA PRO A 506 -11.57 -16.09 7.29
C PRO A 506 -10.61 -16.72 6.28
N LYS A 507 -10.88 -17.97 5.88
CA LYS A 507 -10.07 -18.66 4.87
C LYS A 507 -10.37 -18.13 3.47
N ASP A 508 -11.61 -17.73 3.23
CA ASP A 508 -12.02 -16.96 2.06
C ASP A 508 -12.43 -15.55 2.51
N PRO A 509 -11.68 -14.50 2.15
CA PRO A 509 -11.99 -13.14 2.61
C PRO A 509 -13.33 -12.61 2.06
N ARG A 510 -13.94 -13.27 1.07
CA ARG A 510 -15.29 -12.95 0.59
C ARG A 510 -16.39 -13.37 1.58
N GLU A 511 -16.09 -14.22 2.56
CA GLU A 511 -16.99 -14.51 3.69
C GLU A 511 -17.40 -13.23 4.44
N ALA A 512 -16.61 -12.16 4.36
CA ALA A 512 -16.93 -10.87 4.95
C ALA A 512 -18.02 -10.11 4.17
N ASP A 513 -18.20 -10.34 2.87
CA ASP A 513 -19.08 -9.51 2.03
C ASP A 513 -20.54 -9.54 2.57
N GLY A 514 -21.07 -8.38 2.95
CA GLY A 514 -22.42 -8.22 3.49
C GLY A 514 -22.53 -8.36 5.02
N PHE A 515 -21.42 -8.51 5.74
CA PHE A 515 -21.40 -8.60 7.21
C PHE A 515 -22.08 -7.41 7.89
N CYS A 516 -21.83 -6.18 7.42
CA CYS A 516 -22.43 -4.96 7.95
C CYS A 516 -23.85 -4.70 7.41
N GLY A 517 -24.38 -5.60 6.57
CA GLY A 517 -25.71 -5.53 5.96
C GLY A 517 -25.77 -4.70 4.68
N ASP A 518 -26.83 -4.92 3.91
CA ASP A 518 -27.00 -4.37 2.55
C ASP A 518 -27.06 -2.83 2.49
N LYS A 519 -27.35 -2.16 3.62
CA LYS A 519 -27.43 -0.70 3.68
C LYS A 519 -26.14 -0.03 3.19
N PHE A 520 -24.99 -0.62 3.50
CA PHE A 520 -23.68 -0.03 3.19
C PHE A 520 -23.06 -0.58 1.91
N ALA A 521 -23.73 -1.51 1.23
CA ALA A 521 -23.22 -2.11 0.01
C ALA A 521 -22.94 -1.05 -1.08
N PHE A 522 -21.86 -1.28 -1.82
CA PHE A 522 -21.42 -0.45 -2.94
C PHE A 522 -20.92 -1.39 -4.02
N ASN A 523 -21.51 -1.26 -5.21
CA ASN A 523 -21.23 -2.09 -6.37
C ASN A 523 -21.50 -1.26 -7.64
N GLN A 524 -20.84 -0.11 -7.71
CA GLN A 524 -20.95 0.82 -8.83
C GLN A 524 -19.55 1.09 -9.35
N GLN A 525 -19.40 1.05 -10.68
CA GLN A 525 -18.13 1.41 -11.30
C GLN A 525 -17.80 2.86 -10.96
N ILE A 526 -16.62 3.08 -10.37
CA ILE A 526 -16.06 4.41 -10.18
C ILE A 526 -15.59 4.90 -11.55
N SER A 527 -16.07 6.09 -11.92
CA SER A 527 -15.67 6.80 -13.13
C SER A 527 -14.43 7.64 -12.87
N ASP A 528 -13.50 7.64 -13.81
CA ASP A 528 -12.36 8.55 -13.78
C ASP A 528 -12.79 9.99 -14.15
N GLY A 529 -12.19 11.00 -13.51
CA GLY A 529 -12.32 12.39 -13.93
C GLY A 529 -11.60 12.66 -15.26
N SER A 530 -11.87 13.78 -15.94
CA SER A 530 -11.26 14.05 -17.26
C SER A 530 -9.75 14.30 -17.23
N GLY A 531 -9.18 14.56 -16.05
CA GLY A 531 -7.81 15.03 -15.87
C GLY A 531 -7.66 16.55 -15.97
N ASP A 532 -8.72 17.29 -16.31
CA ASP A 532 -8.73 18.76 -16.40
C ASP A 532 -8.85 19.40 -15.00
N VAL A 533 -7.75 19.36 -14.27
CA VAL A 533 -7.67 19.80 -12.87
C VAL A 533 -7.41 21.30 -12.78
N ASN A 534 -8.18 21.99 -11.91
CA ASN A 534 -7.91 23.37 -11.53
C ASN A 534 -6.97 23.44 -10.32
N TYR A 535 -5.72 23.81 -10.55
CA TYR A 535 -4.71 23.95 -9.51
C TYR A 535 -4.69 25.31 -8.80
N ALA A 536 -5.46 26.30 -9.27
CA ALA A 536 -5.44 27.65 -8.68
C ALA A 536 -5.74 27.71 -7.16
N PRO A 537 -6.60 26.85 -6.58
CA PRO A 537 -6.81 26.79 -5.12
C PRO A 537 -5.62 26.24 -4.34
N TYR A 538 -4.65 25.61 -5.01
CA TYR A 538 -3.56 24.84 -4.43
C TYR A 538 -2.19 25.43 -4.84
N PRO A 539 -1.84 26.64 -4.37
CA PRO A 539 -0.61 27.30 -4.79
C PRO A 539 0.62 26.49 -4.37
N TRP A 540 1.52 26.25 -5.31
CA TRP A 540 2.82 25.65 -5.04
C TRP A 540 3.98 26.59 -5.41
N PRO A 541 4.94 26.86 -4.51
CA PRO A 541 4.93 26.47 -3.10
C PRO A 541 3.79 27.16 -2.31
N PRO A 542 3.38 26.62 -1.15
CA PRO A 542 2.33 27.22 -0.33
C PRO A 542 2.67 28.67 0.04
N THR A 543 1.68 29.57 0.09
CA THR A 543 1.91 31.00 0.38
C THR A 543 2.51 31.26 1.77
N SER A 544 2.27 30.32 2.70
CA SER A 544 2.82 30.30 4.05
C SER A 544 3.02 28.86 4.49
N ILE A 545 4.04 28.59 5.28
CA ILE A 545 4.26 27.32 5.97
C ILE A 545 3.88 27.53 7.44
N ASN A 546 3.16 26.56 8.00
CA ASN A 546 2.71 26.61 9.39
C ASN A 546 3.93 26.74 10.32
N ASN A 547 3.81 27.53 11.39
CA ASN A 547 4.90 27.83 12.34
C ASN A 547 6.17 28.52 11.79
N ALA A 548 6.30 28.73 10.47
CA ALA A 548 7.51 29.31 9.88
C ALA A 548 7.25 30.52 8.95
N GLY A 549 6.00 30.79 8.57
CA GLY A 549 5.62 32.00 7.83
C GLY A 549 5.88 31.88 6.33
N SER A 550 6.36 32.94 5.66
CA SER A 550 6.56 32.92 4.21
C SER A 550 7.71 31.98 3.83
N PRO A 551 7.57 31.10 2.80
CA PRO A 551 8.72 30.32 2.32
C PRO A 551 9.91 31.18 1.87
N SER A 552 9.66 32.43 1.47
CA SER A 552 10.71 33.38 1.05
C SER A 552 11.65 33.82 2.19
N THR A 553 11.27 33.56 3.45
CA THR A 553 12.07 33.89 4.64
C THR A 553 12.78 32.67 5.23
N MET A 554 12.70 31.50 4.60
CA MET A 554 13.31 30.26 5.09
C MET A 554 14.66 29.98 4.41
N PRO A 555 15.53 29.16 5.03
CA PRO A 555 16.70 28.61 4.36
C PRO A 555 16.30 27.92 3.05
N GLN A 556 17.02 28.24 1.97
CA GLN A 556 16.75 27.69 0.64
C GLN A 556 17.80 26.64 0.28
N TYR A 557 17.44 25.75 -0.64
CA TYR A 557 18.35 24.80 -1.28
C TYR A 557 18.58 25.26 -2.72
N THR A 558 19.66 24.78 -3.35
CA THR A 558 19.99 25.06 -4.74
C THR A 558 19.94 23.78 -5.58
N PRO A 559 19.38 23.79 -6.80
CA PRO A 559 19.25 22.60 -7.66
C PRO A 559 20.56 22.28 -8.39
N THR A 560 21.65 22.15 -7.63
CA THR A 560 23.00 21.88 -8.18
C THR A 560 23.53 20.51 -7.80
N GLY A 561 22.76 19.73 -7.02
CA GLY A 561 23.12 18.37 -6.65
C GLY A 561 22.97 17.41 -7.82
N ALA A 562 23.75 16.33 -7.79
CA ALA A 562 23.53 15.21 -8.68
C ALA A 562 22.25 14.47 -8.25
N VAL A 563 21.36 14.20 -9.21
CA VAL A 563 20.18 13.37 -8.99
C VAL A 563 20.65 11.92 -8.78
N PRO A 564 20.34 11.28 -7.64
CA PRO A 564 20.66 9.88 -7.43
C PRO A 564 19.79 9.04 -8.36
N THR A 565 20.43 8.30 -9.25
CA THR A 565 19.79 7.29 -10.10
C THR A 565 20.12 5.90 -9.55
N LEU A 566 19.12 5.06 -9.37
CA LEU A 566 19.30 3.64 -9.08
C LEU A 566 19.21 2.87 -10.41
N PRO A 567 20.34 2.49 -11.04
CA PRO A 567 20.30 1.68 -12.24
C PRO A 567 19.72 0.31 -11.88
N GLY A 568 18.72 -0.14 -12.63
CA GLY A 568 18.08 -1.42 -12.35
C GLY A 568 19.08 -2.58 -12.40
N GLY A 569 18.88 -3.54 -11.50
CA GLY A 569 19.75 -4.71 -11.39
C GLY A 569 19.76 -5.56 -12.67
N THR A 570 20.88 -6.21 -12.97
CA THR A 570 20.91 -7.23 -14.03
C THR A 570 20.32 -8.53 -13.47
N LEU A 571 19.12 -8.91 -13.92
CA LEU A 571 18.52 -10.21 -13.61
C LEU A 571 19.44 -11.33 -14.12
N THR A 572 20.17 -11.97 -13.19
CA THR A 572 21.13 -13.03 -13.50
C THR A 572 20.62 -14.34 -12.90
N ILE A 573 20.01 -15.19 -13.74
CA ILE A 573 19.52 -16.50 -13.29
C ILE A 573 20.61 -17.54 -13.55
N SER A 574 21.03 -18.25 -12.49
CA SER A 574 22.03 -19.31 -12.60
C SER A 574 21.58 -20.40 -13.60
N GLY A 575 22.46 -20.75 -14.54
CA GLY A 575 22.20 -21.79 -15.55
C GLY A 575 21.32 -21.35 -16.73
N VAL A 576 20.81 -20.13 -16.76
CA VAL A 576 20.04 -19.57 -17.89
C VAL A 576 20.81 -18.41 -18.49
N LYS A 577 21.14 -18.49 -19.78
CA LYS A 577 21.66 -17.35 -20.53
C LYS A 577 20.46 -16.58 -21.09
N PRO A 578 20.12 -15.38 -20.58
CA PRO A 578 18.98 -14.63 -21.09
C PRO A 578 19.19 -14.36 -22.58
N THR A 579 18.16 -14.61 -23.40
CA THR A 579 18.20 -14.29 -24.82
C THR A 579 17.74 -12.86 -25.11
N LYS A 580 17.20 -12.19 -24.08
CA LYS A 580 16.84 -10.77 -24.06
C LYS A 580 17.33 -10.16 -22.75
N THR A 581 17.94 -8.98 -22.83
CA THR A 581 18.18 -8.13 -21.66
C THR A 581 17.03 -7.15 -21.58
N ALA A 582 16.36 -7.10 -20.44
CA ALA A 582 15.41 -6.04 -20.15
C ALA A 582 16.18 -4.73 -20.00
N ASP A 583 15.85 -3.71 -20.79
CA ASP A 583 16.25 -2.35 -20.44
C ASP A 583 15.36 -1.90 -19.27
N VAL A 584 15.98 -1.79 -18.11
CA VAL A 584 15.36 -1.34 -16.86
C VAL A 584 15.52 0.18 -16.68
N GLY A 585 16.20 0.84 -17.61
CA GLY A 585 16.51 2.26 -17.52
C GLY A 585 17.50 2.56 -16.38
N ASN A 586 17.59 3.83 -16.04
CA ASN A 586 18.41 4.35 -14.93
C ASN A 586 17.54 4.84 -13.76
N GLY A 587 16.26 4.46 -13.71
CA GLY A 587 15.30 4.96 -12.73
C GLY A 587 14.84 6.42 -12.97
N TRP A 588 15.23 7.05 -14.07
CA TRP A 588 14.82 8.42 -14.41
C TRP A 588 13.86 8.44 -15.60
N ALA A 589 12.63 8.90 -15.37
CA ALA A 589 11.57 8.81 -16.38
C ALA A 589 11.73 9.80 -17.54
N ASN A 590 12.26 11.00 -17.26
CA ASN A 590 12.46 12.04 -18.26
C ASN A 590 13.96 12.19 -18.59
N PRO A 591 14.46 11.61 -19.69
CA PRO A 591 15.87 11.71 -20.05
C PRO A 591 16.31 13.14 -20.40
N ASP A 592 15.36 14.04 -20.69
CA ASP A 592 15.62 15.45 -20.97
C ASP A 592 15.60 16.33 -19.71
N ASP A 593 15.19 15.80 -18.56
CA ASP A 593 15.22 16.57 -17.31
C ASP A 593 16.66 16.80 -16.85
N GLN A 594 17.06 18.07 -16.83
CA GLN A 594 18.37 18.56 -16.41
C GLN A 594 18.34 19.22 -15.02
N ALA A 595 17.23 19.13 -14.29
CA ALA A 595 17.13 19.68 -12.95
C ALA A 595 18.09 18.95 -12.00
N GLY A 596 18.90 19.71 -11.27
CA GLY A 596 19.73 19.15 -10.21
C GLY A 596 18.93 18.88 -8.94
N LEU A 597 19.39 17.92 -8.15
CA LEU A 597 18.87 17.68 -6.81
C LEU A 597 19.03 18.95 -5.96
N MET A 598 18.01 19.26 -5.16
CA MET A 598 18.08 20.35 -4.20
C MET A 598 19.09 20.01 -3.11
N VAL A 599 20.19 20.77 -3.04
CA VAL A 599 21.26 20.61 -2.03
C VAL A 599 21.46 21.87 -1.20
N PRO A 600 21.99 21.76 0.03
CA PRO A 600 22.39 22.92 0.83
C PRO A 600 23.26 23.89 0.03
N ILE A 601 22.95 25.19 0.13
CA ILE A 601 23.77 26.25 -0.44
C ILE A 601 25.05 26.34 0.40
N GLU A 602 26.21 26.34 -0.27
CA GLU A 602 27.51 26.44 0.39
C GLU A 602 27.63 27.71 1.24
N GLY A 603 28.14 27.57 2.47
CA GLY A 603 28.29 28.68 3.42
C GLY A 603 27.03 29.02 4.23
N CYS A 604 25.92 28.33 3.99
CA CYS A 604 24.69 28.50 4.76
C CYS A 604 24.60 27.50 5.92
N THR A 605 23.95 27.92 7.01
CA THR A 605 23.64 27.04 8.13
C THR A 605 22.26 26.46 7.96
N TYR A 606 22.16 25.14 8.08
CA TYR A 606 20.90 24.40 8.11
C TYR A 606 20.77 23.73 9.47
N LEU A 607 19.53 23.48 9.88
CA LEU A 607 19.30 22.61 11.01
C LEU A 607 19.65 21.18 10.61
N ASP A 608 20.10 20.41 11.59
CA ASP A 608 20.05 18.96 11.46
C ASP A 608 18.58 18.57 11.20
N PRO A 609 18.27 17.82 10.13
CA PRO A 609 16.91 17.36 9.85
C PRO A 609 16.25 16.61 11.01
N TRP A 610 17.05 16.11 11.95
CA TRP A 610 16.65 15.35 13.12
C TRP A 610 16.72 16.17 14.42
N VAL A 611 16.88 17.49 14.33
CA VAL A 611 16.82 18.37 15.50
C VAL A 611 15.37 18.47 16.00
N GLY A 612 15.18 18.43 17.32
CA GLY A 612 13.85 18.55 17.93
C GLY A 612 13.15 19.89 17.67
N ASP A 613 11.86 19.93 18.01
CA ASP A 613 10.89 21.02 17.78
C ASP A 613 11.27 22.41 18.37
N LYS A 614 12.26 22.46 19.26
CA LYS A 614 12.72 23.69 19.93
C LYS A 614 13.90 24.38 19.23
N ALA A 615 14.41 23.82 18.13
CA ALA A 615 15.53 24.44 17.42
C ALA A 615 15.12 25.74 16.74
N ALA A 616 15.92 26.79 16.91
CA ALA A 616 15.68 28.06 16.24
C ALA A 616 15.93 27.93 14.73
N VAL A 617 14.99 28.41 13.91
CA VAL A 617 15.14 28.44 12.44
C VAL A 617 16.37 29.28 12.06
N PRO A 618 17.34 28.72 11.31
CA PRO A 618 18.51 29.46 10.84
C PRO A 618 18.10 30.63 9.95
N PRO A 619 18.90 31.71 9.92
CA PRO A 619 18.60 32.86 9.07
C PRO A 619 18.52 32.46 7.59
N ALA A 620 17.65 33.14 6.84
CA ALA A 620 17.47 32.88 5.42
C ALA A 620 18.80 33.00 4.65
N CYS A 621 19.14 31.95 3.91
CA CYS A 621 20.26 31.96 2.99
C CYS A 621 19.74 32.06 1.56
N ARG A 622 20.11 33.13 0.85
CA ARG A 622 19.57 33.45 -0.48
C ARG A 622 20.68 33.43 -1.53
N VAL A 623 20.54 32.60 -2.55
CA VAL A 623 21.22 32.83 -3.84
C VAL A 623 20.30 33.72 -4.68
N ALA A 624 20.84 34.61 -5.51
CA ALA A 624 20.04 35.37 -6.46
C ALA A 624 19.26 34.38 -7.35
N ARG A 625 17.92 34.39 -7.25
CA ARG A 625 16.97 33.55 -8.01
C ARG A 625 17.40 33.43 -9.48
N ARG A 626 17.74 32.23 -9.92
CA ARG A 626 17.35 31.77 -11.27
C ARG A 626 16.29 30.71 -11.05
N GLU A 627 15.03 31.13 -11.01
CA GLU A 627 13.93 30.18 -11.18
C GLU A 627 14.08 29.57 -12.56
N ALA A 628 14.43 28.28 -12.63
CA ALA A 628 14.08 27.49 -13.80
C ALA A 628 12.57 27.28 -13.72
N LEU A 629 11.80 28.16 -14.35
CA LEU A 629 10.43 27.83 -14.71
C LEU A 629 10.50 26.61 -15.62
N PRO A 630 9.76 25.52 -15.36
CA PRO A 630 9.53 24.50 -16.37
C PRO A 630 8.95 25.23 -17.60
N GLN A 631 9.70 25.24 -18.70
CA GLN A 631 9.14 25.68 -19.97
C GLN A 631 8.10 24.62 -20.37
N PRO A 632 6.86 24.99 -20.70
CA PRO A 632 5.93 24.07 -21.33
C PRO A 632 6.60 23.49 -22.56
N THR A 633 6.77 22.17 -22.61
CA THR A 633 7.19 21.48 -23.82
C THR A 633 6.14 21.74 -24.89
N GLN A 634 6.54 22.40 -25.98
CA GLN A 634 5.70 22.55 -27.16
C GLN A 634 5.43 21.15 -27.72
N PRO A 635 4.18 20.82 -28.11
CA PRO A 635 3.91 19.56 -28.79
C PRO A 635 4.73 19.47 -30.08
N PRO A 636 5.24 18.29 -30.46
CA PRO A 636 5.97 18.14 -31.71
C PRO A 636 5.10 18.59 -32.89
N ALA A 637 5.64 19.52 -33.69
CA ALA A 637 5.07 19.85 -34.98
C ALA A 637 5.19 18.62 -35.90
N LEU A 638 4.09 18.31 -36.60
CA LEU A 638 3.94 17.20 -37.55
C LEU A 638 5.06 17.09 -38.58
#